data_AF-A0A7X9HLP6-F1
#
_entry.id   AF-A0A7X9HLP6-F1
#
_cell.length_a   1.000
_cell.length_b   1.000
_cell.length_c   1.000
_cell.angle_alpha   90.00
_cell.angle_beta   90.00
_cell.angle_gamma   90.00
#
_symmetry.space_group_name_H-M   'P 1'
#
loop_
_entity.id
_entity.type
_entity.pdbx_description
1 polymer ?
#
loop_
_entity_poly.entity_id
_entity_poly.type
_entity_poly.pdbx_seq_one_letter_code
_entity_poly.pdbx_strand_id
1 'polypeptide(L)'
;MVDNPVPEPQDFERFPWRSRRSGLRLKISRKVSFLLDGTSRLAFTRDLSGQGVFLRTSHLPAEGSSVELEISLDAGHPSVVVQARVCRVHSGGSETGFAAAFEPPGQEGASVIAAFVLESIEQNARDRLKRNPRDLRSLFELVQAADERGDVDGAVAHLQEMLNADPNSFAAGLLAERLLERAGDGQDREILHEALALFKTALRRYPDPRFEEGCRRCMEGLEASDRERVQAERERESQRLAQERQLQERARELERREQEVKSRLRDLEQEQERLRERLIESAAKEQKQATEAARLARQLEDLAVREASLVASQEALERAREELAQDGERARVRELEMEGLQRRVVTLQQELQRAREDLQRAQEDLTAERQNFQLELERARTEQADRSELEARADEARRELEAIRERQEKERQEFELRRSEQESFYASRENELSEQAQQLMLRRTELETDRRALEEERARLGEERNATENTRRDLEQQRQSLLAEEERLRALRSTLEAENDACRQQRAALEEERAGLVQRARELEQMEEGLTRRQTELDALQTGTENAMREARCIREDTQARQAELDSREQSLEERERELEAQRTALENSQREQEQQRAIIEHTDQELSQRRQEFEERARDALRVQAELETRKADLEAREVEVSRREAEMGARETALGERERHCAEAEQECARVRADLEQRAGELEERERELVEARRDLTEARNRAEESERALLQQKQDLAATEHKIRQAESEAQAALENARRLEEQARARADETEQRATELSGRLATIEERETAVSERERNLTAQSEESLRLAAQAAEERRQADALLAQARQERTDNDRLQESLSAREQQLLSREKEVTRREAEQASQEQELGRRARDLEERAAALEDREEAHEQRSQALAAREEQLTATETSLAERTRKLEAEQESVREKLRSLEAERAEGERERASWREQMEHKEAELAAERARLEARALELTDSSRQAVEERARLGAIQEELSGREIEIQDRERNLTLREQELIHREQDVLAREQSLDKAQSELEPRLRALAEREEALKKAEEALQARRKEQKDAVARLAQYASRIKREKEELERQRKALAGVTEAAPSTAAAEPGTEKPAST
;
A
#
# COMPACT_ATOMS: atom_id res chain seq x y z
N MET A 1 75.38 34.53 71.09
CA MET A 1 74.99 33.10 71.11
C MET A 1 76.13 32.31 70.47
N VAL A 2 76.18 30.99 70.59
CA VAL A 2 77.31 30.19 70.06
C VAL A 2 77.01 29.77 68.64
N ASP A 3 77.90 30.07 67.70
CA ASP A 3 77.82 29.61 66.32
C ASP A 3 78.07 28.09 66.26
N ASN A 4 77.16 27.38 65.61
CA ASN A 4 77.29 25.95 65.32
C ASN A 4 77.66 25.80 63.83
N PRO A 5 78.74 25.09 63.47
CA PRO A 5 79.14 24.97 62.07
C PRO A 5 78.13 24.16 61.26
N VAL A 6 77.99 24.51 59.98
CA VAL A 6 77.23 23.71 58.99
C VAL A 6 77.98 22.39 58.78
N PRO A 7 77.33 21.22 58.84
CA PRO A 7 78.00 19.92 58.64
C PRO A 7 78.50 19.77 57.19
N GLU A 8 79.62 19.09 57.01
CA GLU A 8 80.22 18.88 55.69
C GLU A 8 79.45 17.86 54.86
N PRO A 9 79.44 17.96 53.50
CA PRO A 9 78.69 17.05 52.64
C PRO A 9 79.02 15.56 52.78
N GLN A 10 80.19 15.21 53.34
CA GLN A 10 80.64 13.82 53.50
C GLN A 10 79.87 13.06 54.60
N ASP A 11 79.28 13.75 55.58
CA ASP A 11 78.42 13.10 56.58
C ASP A 11 77.13 12.50 55.96
N PHE A 12 76.74 12.95 54.76
CA PHE A 12 75.58 12.43 54.03
C PHE A 12 75.84 11.17 53.20
N GLU A 13 77.09 10.69 53.06
CA GLU A 13 77.37 9.44 52.31
C GLU A 13 76.68 8.19 52.90
N ARG A 14 76.18 8.29 54.15
CA ARG A 14 75.26 7.31 54.76
C ARG A 14 73.80 7.68 54.55
N PHE A 15 73.39 7.86 53.29
CA PHE A 15 72.00 8.11 52.88
C PHE A 15 71.01 7.22 53.66
N PRO A 16 70.10 7.78 54.48
CA PRO A 16 69.32 7.00 55.44
C PRO A 16 68.32 6.04 54.78
N TRP A 17 67.90 6.30 53.54
CA TRP A 17 67.08 5.37 52.74
C TRP A 17 67.85 4.13 52.26
N ARG A 18 69.19 4.13 52.23
CA ARG A 18 70.01 2.95 51.89
C ARG A 18 70.18 1.99 53.09
N SER A 19 69.09 1.76 53.82
CA SER A 19 69.03 0.73 54.87
C SER A 19 69.27 -0.66 54.26
N ARG A 20 70.30 -1.37 54.72
CA ARG A 20 70.49 -2.80 54.43
C ARG A 20 69.57 -3.71 55.27
N ARG A 21 68.56 -3.14 55.94
CA ARG A 21 67.57 -3.87 56.75
C ARG A 21 66.21 -3.68 56.10
N SER A 22 65.57 -4.80 55.79
CA SER A 22 64.29 -4.93 55.09
C SER A 22 63.04 -4.59 55.94
N GLY A 23 63.20 -3.88 57.06
CA GLY A 23 62.09 -3.52 57.94
C GLY A 23 62.49 -2.57 59.08
N LEU A 24 61.56 -1.70 59.45
CA LEU A 24 61.66 -0.72 60.53
C LEU A 24 61.88 -1.40 61.90
N ARG A 25 62.64 -0.73 62.79
CA ARG A 25 62.99 -1.26 64.12
C ARG A 25 62.70 -0.28 65.25
N LEU A 26 61.69 -0.62 66.05
CA LEU A 26 61.35 0.06 67.28
C LEU A 26 62.40 -0.27 68.36
N LYS A 27 63.09 0.75 68.89
CA LYS A 27 63.99 0.60 70.03
C LYS A 27 63.18 0.53 71.31
N ILE A 28 63.04 -0.67 71.87
CA ILE A 28 62.16 -0.92 73.01
C ILE A 28 62.74 -1.99 73.93
N SER A 29 62.42 -1.91 75.23
CA SER A 29 62.89 -2.82 76.28
C SER A 29 61.72 -3.56 76.91
N ARG A 30 61.17 -4.54 76.18
CA ARG A 30 60.08 -5.42 76.61
C ARG A 30 60.62 -6.72 77.20
N LYS A 31 59.84 -7.32 78.10
CA LYS A 31 60.12 -8.62 78.72
C LYS A 31 59.87 -9.72 77.69
N VAL A 32 60.80 -10.67 77.60
CA VAL A 32 60.68 -11.84 76.72
C VAL A 32 61.00 -13.11 77.49
N SER A 33 60.07 -14.06 77.50
CA SER A 33 60.36 -15.46 77.86
C SER A 33 60.90 -16.16 76.62
N PHE A 34 61.93 -17.01 76.74
CA PHE A 34 62.35 -17.86 75.64
C PHE A 34 62.76 -19.26 76.11
N LEU A 35 62.44 -20.28 75.31
CA LEU A 35 62.81 -21.66 75.60
C LEU A 35 64.21 -21.97 75.04
N LEU A 36 65.09 -22.44 75.91
CA LEU A 36 66.42 -22.95 75.58
C LEU A 36 66.70 -24.23 76.38
N ASP A 37 67.02 -25.33 75.68
CA ASP A 37 67.28 -26.65 76.25
C ASP A 37 66.16 -27.15 77.19
N GLY A 38 64.90 -26.88 76.82
CA GLY A 38 63.71 -27.19 77.63
C GLY A 38 63.53 -26.31 78.88
N THR A 39 64.41 -25.34 79.11
CA THR A 39 64.31 -24.38 80.23
C THR A 39 63.83 -23.02 79.73
N SER A 40 62.80 -22.47 80.37
CA SER A 40 62.37 -21.08 80.11
C SER A 40 63.39 -20.10 80.70
N ARG A 41 63.81 -19.14 79.89
CA ARG A 41 64.82 -18.12 80.21
C ARG A 41 64.24 -16.73 80.00
N LEU A 42 64.78 -15.76 80.73
CA LEU A 42 64.40 -14.36 80.61
C LEU A 42 65.38 -13.61 79.71
N ALA A 43 64.83 -12.78 78.83
CA ALA A 43 65.54 -11.76 78.07
C ALA A 43 64.77 -10.44 78.09
N PHE A 44 65.44 -9.38 77.65
CA PHE A 44 64.81 -8.11 77.33
C PHE A 44 65.09 -7.74 75.87
N THR A 45 64.11 -7.20 75.16
CA THR A 45 64.36 -6.66 73.82
C THR A 45 65.30 -5.46 73.89
N ARG A 46 66.01 -5.20 72.78
CA ARG A 46 66.72 -3.93 72.54
C ARG A 46 66.16 -3.19 71.32
N ASP A 47 65.91 -3.95 70.27
CA ASP A 47 65.19 -3.50 69.08
C ASP A 47 64.29 -4.62 68.57
N LEU A 48 63.12 -4.26 68.04
CA LEU A 48 62.04 -5.15 67.60
C LEU A 48 61.53 -4.70 66.23
N SER A 49 61.29 -5.66 65.33
CA SER A 49 60.77 -5.47 63.96
C SER A 49 59.81 -6.61 63.62
N GLY A 50 58.91 -6.41 62.65
CA GLY A 50 58.05 -7.48 62.12
C GLY A 50 58.80 -8.69 61.53
N GLN A 51 60.11 -8.57 61.29
CA GLN A 51 60.97 -9.64 60.77
C GLN A 51 61.91 -10.24 61.84
N GLY A 52 61.93 -9.73 63.07
CA GLY A 52 62.81 -10.24 64.12
C GLY A 52 63.15 -9.26 65.25
N VAL A 53 63.96 -9.72 66.19
CA VAL A 53 64.24 -9.06 67.47
C VAL A 53 65.73 -9.15 67.83
N PHE A 54 66.24 -8.17 68.58
CA PHE A 54 67.50 -8.29 69.33
C PHE A 54 67.19 -8.44 70.81
N LEU A 55 67.69 -9.52 71.44
CA LEU A 55 67.48 -9.86 72.84
C LEU A 55 68.78 -9.70 73.63
N ARG A 56 68.75 -8.93 74.71
CA ARG A 56 69.80 -8.87 75.74
C ARG A 56 69.52 -9.93 76.81
N THR A 57 70.52 -10.76 77.12
CA THR A 57 70.43 -11.82 78.13
C THR A 57 71.83 -12.33 78.51
N SER A 58 71.93 -13.02 79.65
CA SER A 58 73.11 -13.77 80.09
C SER A 58 73.20 -15.18 79.47
N HIS A 59 72.14 -15.66 78.83
CA HIS A 59 72.07 -17.01 78.25
C HIS A 59 72.07 -16.94 76.73
N LEU A 60 73.22 -17.22 76.12
CA LEU A 60 73.40 -17.14 74.67
C LEU A 60 73.15 -18.50 74.00
N PRO A 61 72.08 -18.65 73.19
CA PRO A 61 71.91 -19.82 72.32
C PRO A 61 72.95 -19.82 71.19
N ALA A 62 73.09 -20.92 70.46
CA ALA A 62 74.00 -21.04 69.32
C ALA A 62 73.47 -20.29 68.08
N GLU A 63 74.37 -19.78 67.22
CA GLU A 63 73.96 -19.28 65.92
C GLU A 63 73.34 -20.40 65.07
N GLY A 64 72.23 -20.11 64.40
CA GLY A 64 71.46 -21.05 63.60
C GLY A 64 70.36 -21.83 64.35
N SER A 65 70.32 -21.80 65.70
CA SER A 65 69.31 -22.52 66.48
C SER A 65 67.93 -21.84 66.41
N SER A 66 66.86 -22.63 66.35
CA SER A 66 65.50 -22.15 66.57
C SER A 66 65.20 -21.97 68.07
N VAL A 67 64.56 -20.88 68.43
CA VAL A 67 64.08 -20.56 69.78
C VAL A 67 62.62 -20.10 69.71
N GLU A 68 61.81 -20.54 70.65
CA GLU A 68 60.44 -20.05 70.84
C GLU A 68 60.49 -18.85 71.78
N LEU A 69 59.91 -17.73 71.36
CA LEU A 69 59.92 -16.45 72.07
C LEU A 69 58.49 -16.05 72.43
N GLU A 70 58.22 -15.85 73.71
CA GLU A 70 57.01 -15.19 74.21
C GLU A 70 57.34 -13.73 74.52
N ILE A 71 56.82 -12.80 73.71
CA ILE A 71 57.12 -11.37 73.81
C ILE A 71 55.91 -10.64 74.42
N SER A 72 56.09 -10.05 75.61
CA SER A 72 55.07 -9.18 76.21
C SER A 72 55.18 -7.78 75.59
N LEU A 73 54.25 -7.41 74.69
CA LEU A 73 54.25 -6.11 74.04
C LEU A 73 53.87 -4.99 75.03
N ASP A 74 52.59 -4.78 75.30
CA ASP A 74 52.10 -3.71 76.17
C ASP A 74 50.99 -4.17 77.13
N ALA A 75 50.66 -3.34 78.11
CA ALA A 75 49.61 -3.66 79.09
C ALA A 75 48.20 -3.85 78.47
N GLY A 76 48.01 -3.42 77.22
CA GLY A 76 46.78 -3.65 76.43
C GLY A 76 46.89 -4.75 75.37
N HIS A 77 48.01 -5.48 75.27
CA HIS A 77 48.21 -6.55 74.29
C HIS A 77 48.55 -7.88 74.98
N PRO A 78 48.04 -9.03 74.48
CA PRO A 78 48.46 -10.34 74.99
C PRO A 78 49.96 -10.59 74.75
N SER A 79 50.55 -11.53 75.48
CA SER A 79 51.88 -12.01 75.13
C SER A 79 51.85 -12.77 73.80
N VAL A 80 52.77 -12.42 72.90
CA VAL A 80 52.80 -12.93 71.54
C VAL A 80 53.89 -13.98 71.42
N VAL A 81 53.51 -15.21 71.08
CA VAL A 81 54.46 -16.31 70.86
C VAL A 81 54.89 -16.34 69.39
N VAL A 82 56.19 -16.39 69.14
CA VAL A 82 56.79 -16.51 67.80
C VAL A 82 57.98 -17.46 67.80
N GLN A 83 58.09 -18.28 66.75
CA GLN A 83 59.31 -19.05 66.48
C GLN A 83 60.32 -18.17 65.75
N ALA A 84 61.56 -18.18 66.23
CA ALA A 84 62.63 -17.35 65.72
C ALA A 84 63.94 -18.13 65.59
N ARG A 85 64.70 -17.90 64.53
CA ARG A 85 66.05 -18.46 64.38
C ARG A 85 67.10 -17.45 64.82
N VAL A 86 68.03 -17.89 65.66
CA VAL A 86 69.17 -17.09 66.11
C VAL A 86 70.09 -16.81 64.93
N CYS A 87 70.08 -15.58 64.41
CA CYS A 87 70.87 -15.17 63.25
C CYS A 87 72.27 -14.69 63.63
N ARG A 88 72.47 -14.15 64.84
CA ARG A 88 73.77 -13.64 65.28
C ARG A 88 73.90 -13.49 66.79
N VAL A 89 74.97 -14.00 67.38
CA VAL A 89 75.28 -13.92 68.81
C VAL A 89 76.33 -12.83 69.09
N HIS A 90 76.20 -12.14 70.22
CA HIS A 90 77.10 -11.07 70.65
C HIS A 90 77.58 -11.33 72.08
N SER A 91 78.82 -11.80 72.19
CA SER A 91 79.50 -12.23 73.42
C SER A 91 80.72 -11.35 73.73
N GLY A 92 80.53 -10.03 73.84
CA GLY A 92 81.60 -9.11 74.24
C GLY A 92 81.19 -7.64 74.25
N GLY A 93 81.69 -6.89 75.23
CA GLY A 93 81.37 -5.47 75.45
C GLY A 93 80.33 -5.27 76.57
N SER A 94 79.69 -4.10 76.58
CA SER A 94 78.68 -3.71 77.59
C SER A 94 77.29 -4.35 77.39
N GLU A 95 77.11 -5.16 76.35
CA GLU A 95 75.85 -5.86 76.06
C GLU A 95 76.13 -7.32 75.65
N THR A 96 75.62 -8.28 76.41
CA THR A 96 75.49 -9.68 75.97
C THR A 96 74.10 -9.92 75.42
N GLY A 97 74.01 -10.56 74.25
CA GLY A 97 72.72 -10.83 73.62
C GLY A 97 72.81 -11.52 72.26
N PHE A 98 71.67 -11.73 71.64
CA PHE A 98 71.57 -12.31 70.31
C PHE A 98 70.46 -11.65 69.48
N ALA A 99 70.64 -11.65 68.15
CA ALA A 99 69.62 -11.30 67.19
C ALA A 99 68.95 -12.57 66.67
N ALA A 100 67.63 -12.57 66.59
CA ALA A 100 66.85 -13.64 65.97
C ALA A 100 65.88 -13.07 64.92
N ALA A 101 65.73 -13.76 63.79
CA ALA A 101 64.70 -13.46 62.78
C ALA A 101 63.51 -14.42 62.97
N PHE A 102 62.29 -13.96 62.70
CA PHE A 102 61.11 -14.82 62.84
C PHE A 102 61.05 -15.81 61.67
N GLU A 103 60.95 -17.11 61.97
CA GLU A 103 60.98 -18.19 60.98
C GLU A 103 59.88 -19.22 61.29
N PRO A 104 58.93 -19.50 60.37
CA PRO A 104 58.80 -18.88 59.04
C PRO A 104 58.41 -17.38 59.11
N PRO A 105 58.74 -16.58 58.08
CA PRO A 105 58.22 -15.22 57.96
C PRO A 105 56.71 -15.25 57.75
N GLY A 106 55.98 -14.29 58.32
CA GLY A 106 54.51 -14.20 58.19
C GLY A 106 53.71 -15.06 59.18
N GLN A 107 54.32 -15.60 60.25
CA GLN A 107 53.58 -16.11 61.41
C GLN A 107 52.61 -15.02 61.94
N GLU A 108 51.41 -15.40 62.38
CA GLU A 108 50.42 -14.46 62.95
C GLU A 108 51.03 -13.58 64.06
N GLY A 109 51.81 -14.18 64.97
CA GLY A 109 52.51 -13.43 66.00
C GLY A 109 53.57 -12.46 65.46
N ALA A 110 54.25 -12.79 64.36
CA ALA A 110 55.17 -11.87 63.69
C ALA A 110 54.42 -10.69 63.05
N SER A 111 53.22 -10.93 62.50
CA SER A 111 52.33 -9.91 61.95
C SER A 111 51.76 -8.98 63.04
N VAL A 112 51.37 -9.52 64.21
CA VAL A 112 50.95 -8.72 65.37
C VAL A 112 52.12 -7.86 65.87
N ILE A 113 53.34 -8.41 65.94
CA ILE A 113 54.56 -7.67 66.26
C ILE A 113 54.84 -6.59 65.21
N ALA A 114 54.64 -6.87 63.92
CA ALA A 114 54.83 -5.90 62.84
C ALA A 114 53.86 -4.71 62.96
N ALA A 115 52.57 -4.98 63.11
CA ALA A 115 51.54 -3.96 63.29
C ALA A 115 51.85 -3.06 64.50
N PHE A 116 52.13 -3.66 65.66
CA PHE A 116 52.51 -2.95 66.87
C PHE A 116 53.78 -2.10 66.70
N VAL A 117 54.81 -2.62 66.02
CA VAL A 117 56.06 -1.89 65.74
C VAL A 117 55.79 -0.68 64.85
N LEU A 118 54.99 -0.84 63.79
CA LEU A 118 54.64 0.24 62.86
C LEU A 118 53.79 1.31 63.55
N GLU A 119 52.71 0.93 64.22
CA GLU A 119 51.86 1.84 65.02
C GLU A 119 52.67 2.60 66.07
N SER A 120 53.57 1.91 66.79
CA SER A 120 54.46 2.54 67.75
C SER A 120 55.42 3.54 67.10
N ILE A 121 55.97 3.25 65.92
CA ILE A 121 56.88 4.15 65.21
C ILE A 121 56.12 5.37 64.69
N GLU A 122 54.94 5.16 64.09
CA GLU A 122 54.05 6.23 63.61
C GLU A 122 53.62 7.15 64.75
N GLN A 123 53.18 6.60 65.88
CA GLN A 123 52.77 7.42 67.03
C GLN A 123 53.96 8.23 67.57
N ASN A 124 55.15 7.62 67.68
CA ASN A 124 56.37 8.34 68.08
C ASN A 124 56.78 9.40 67.05
N ALA A 125 56.54 9.20 65.75
CA ALA A 125 56.80 10.17 64.69
C ALA A 125 55.78 11.33 64.73
N ARG A 126 54.47 11.04 64.82
CA ARG A 126 53.39 12.03 64.99
C ARG A 126 53.59 12.87 66.25
N ASP A 127 53.98 12.27 67.37
CA ASP A 127 54.26 13.01 68.61
C ASP A 127 55.58 13.81 68.61
N ARG A 128 56.49 13.54 67.66
CA ARG A 128 57.61 14.43 67.31
C ARG A 128 57.14 15.57 66.41
N LEU A 129 56.33 15.29 65.41
CA LEU A 129 55.80 16.30 64.47
C LEU A 129 54.89 17.33 65.16
N LYS A 130 54.08 16.91 66.15
CA LYS A 130 53.35 17.84 67.05
C LYS A 130 54.26 18.83 67.80
N ARG A 131 55.56 18.52 67.96
CA ARG A 131 56.57 19.39 68.62
C ARG A 131 57.43 20.15 67.62
N ASN A 132 57.63 19.59 66.43
CA ASN A 132 58.32 20.21 65.31
C ASN A 132 57.74 19.69 63.97
N PRO A 133 56.79 20.42 63.34
CA PRO A 133 56.18 19.99 62.08
C PRO A 133 57.17 19.89 60.90
N ARG A 134 58.39 20.41 61.03
CA ARG A 134 59.46 20.31 60.02
C ARG A 134 60.52 19.25 60.36
N ASP A 135 60.21 18.29 61.24
CA ASP A 135 61.08 17.13 61.45
C ASP A 135 61.00 16.16 60.26
N LEU A 136 61.77 16.47 59.19
CA LEU A 136 61.89 15.66 57.97
C LEU A 136 62.20 14.18 58.27
N ARG A 137 62.88 13.89 59.39
CA ARG A 137 63.17 12.51 59.80
C ARG A 137 61.90 11.81 60.29
N SER A 138 61.05 12.49 61.06
CA SER A 138 59.78 11.92 61.50
C SER A 138 58.77 11.79 60.35
N LEU A 139 58.78 12.72 59.38
CA LEU A 139 58.02 12.55 58.13
C LEU A 139 58.53 11.34 57.34
N PHE A 140 59.84 11.17 57.17
CA PHE A 140 60.40 10.01 56.49
C PHE A 140 60.15 8.68 57.24
N GLU A 141 60.15 8.68 58.58
CA GLU A 141 59.76 7.52 59.39
C GLU A 141 58.25 7.19 59.25
N LEU A 142 57.38 8.14 58.87
CA LEU A 142 55.98 7.88 58.47
C LEU A 142 55.89 7.32 57.03
N VAL A 143 56.63 7.87 56.07
CA VAL A 143 56.70 7.34 54.69
C VAL A 143 57.14 5.87 54.72
N GLN A 144 58.15 5.53 55.51
CA GLN A 144 58.61 4.14 55.66
C GLN A 144 57.58 3.23 56.33
N ALA A 145 56.72 3.75 57.22
CA ALA A 145 55.66 2.97 57.86
C ALA A 145 54.49 2.70 56.91
N ALA A 146 54.12 3.70 56.08
CA ALA A 146 53.14 3.54 55.00
C ALA A 146 53.63 2.56 53.93
N ASP A 147 54.89 2.69 53.49
CA ASP A 147 55.56 1.75 52.58
C ASP A 147 55.52 0.30 53.13
N GLU A 148 55.82 0.09 54.42
CA GLU A 148 55.79 -1.24 55.06
C GLU A 148 54.35 -1.78 55.29
N ARG A 149 53.32 -0.96 55.12
CA ARG A 149 51.90 -1.38 55.05
C ARG A 149 51.39 -1.58 53.62
N GLY A 150 52.12 -1.12 52.60
CA GLY A 150 51.62 -1.04 51.22
C GLY A 150 50.66 0.12 50.96
N ASP A 151 50.62 1.11 51.86
CA ASP A 151 49.78 2.31 51.74
C ASP A 151 50.48 3.37 50.87
N VAL A 152 50.33 3.23 49.55
CA VAL A 152 50.94 4.14 48.56
C VAL A 152 50.40 5.57 48.71
N ASP A 153 49.14 5.74 49.10
CA ASP A 153 48.52 7.07 49.24
C ASP A 153 48.98 7.77 50.53
N GLY A 154 49.09 7.05 51.65
CA GLY A 154 49.73 7.54 52.86
C GLY A 154 51.21 7.89 52.64
N ALA A 155 51.94 7.08 51.86
CA ALA A 155 53.33 7.38 51.49
C ALA A 155 53.42 8.65 50.62
N VAL A 156 52.55 8.80 49.61
CA VAL A 156 52.43 10.01 48.76
C VAL A 156 52.13 11.25 49.60
N ALA A 157 51.16 11.18 50.52
CA ALA A 157 50.79 12.30 51.39
C ALA A 157 51.97 12.73 52.30
N HIS A 158 52.63 11.79 52.97
CA HIS A 158 53.78 12.11 53.84
C HIS A 158 55.02 12.56 53.05
N LEU A 159 55.17 12.16 51.78
CA LEU A 159 56.19 12.70 50.87
C LEU A 159 55.88 14.14 50.41
N GLN A 160 54.60 14.47 50.18
CA GLN A 160 54.15 15.85 49.93
C GLN A 160 54.34 16.74 51.17
N GLU A 161 54.01 16.26 52.37
CA GLU A 161 54.33 16.95 53.63
C GLU A 161 55.85 17.19 53.77
N MET A 162 56.68 16.22 53.40
CA MET A 162 58.15 16.35 53.45
C MET A 162 58.69 17.38 52.44
N LEU A 163 58.03 17.56 51.29
CA LEU A 163 58.31 18.66 50.34
C LEU A 163 57.83 20.02 50.84
N ASN A 164 56.68 20.09 51.50
CA ASN A 164 56.16 21.32 52.07
C ASN A 164 57.00 21.78 53.29
N ALA A 165 57.61 20.83 54.01
CA ALA A 165 58.55 21.10 55.10
C ALA A 165 59.94 21.57 54.61
N ASP A 166 60.48 20.94 53.55
CA ASP A 166 61.66 21.42 52.81
C ASP A 166 61.55 21.15 51.29
N PRO A 167 61.30 22.18 50.45
CA PRO A 167 61.25 22.06 49.00
C PRO A 167 62.57 21.65 48.33
N ASN A 168 63.67 21.52 49.09
CA ASN A 168 64.95 21.00 48.64
C ASN A 168 65.17 19.52 48.99
N SER A 169 64.26 18.89 49.72
CA SER A 169 64.37 17.48 50.13
C SER A 169 64.40 16.51 48.93
N PHE A 170 65.07 15.38 49.13
CA PHE A 170 65.05 14.22 48.22
C PHE A 170 63.65 13.64 48.00
N ALA A 171 62.68 14.04 48.84
CA ALA A 171 61.25 13.73 48.75
C ALA A 171 60.68 13.83 47.32
N ALA A 172 61.13 14.80 46.51
CA ALA A 172 60.64 14.98 45.13
C ALA A 172 60.84 13.74 44.25
N GLY A 173 61.98 13.04 44.41
CA GLY A 173 62.28 11.86 43.61
C GLY A 173 61.45 10.65 44.04
N LEU A 174 61.29 10.44 45.35
CA LEU A 174 60.46 9.37 45.89
C LEU A 174 58.97 9.59 45.64
N LEU A 175 58.50 10.84 45.70
CA LEU A 175 57.12 11.18 45.35
C LEU A 175 56.84 10.84 43.88
N ALA A 176 57.77 11.15 42.98
CA ALA A 176 57.65 10.80 41.57
C ALA A 176 57.69 9.27 41.32
N GLU A 177 58.49 8.51 42.08
CA GLU A 177 58.45 7.04 42.05
C GLU A 177 57.09 6.49 42.50
N ARG A 178 56.55 6.96 43.64
CA ARG A 178 55.24 6.51 44.16
C ARG A 178 54.05 6.96 43.30
N LEU A 179 54.11 8.14 42.67
CA LEU A 179 53.09 8.58 41.70
C LEU A 179 53.08 7.73 40.42
N LEU A 180 54.25 7.30 39.93
CA LEU A 180 54.33 6.33 38.82
C LEU A 180 53.78 4.95 39.21
N GLU A 181 54.03 4.48 40.43
CA GLU A 181 53.46 3.23 40.92
C GLU A 181 51.94 3.31 41.09
N ARG A 182 51.42 4.46 41.56
CA ARG A 182 49.98 4.73 41.68
C ARG A 182 49.25 4.79 40.33
N ALA A 183 49.89 5.29 39.27
CA ALA A 183 49.34 5.26 37.91
C ALA A 183 49.28 3.82 37.34
N GLY A 184 50.25 2.98 37.69
CA GLY A 184 50.37 1.62 37.17
C GLY A 184 50.57 1.59 35.64
N ASP A 185 49.93 0.64 34.97
CA ASP A 185 49.88 0.59 33.50
C ASP A 185 48.88 1.63 32.91
N GLY A 186 48.02 2.20 33.75
CA GLY A 186 47.10 3.28 33.38
C GLY A 186 47.85 4.61 33.25
N GLN A 187 48.36 4.88 32.05
CA GLN A 187 49.19 6.06 31.75
C GLN A 187 48.40 7.38 31.72
N ASP A 188 47.88 7.79 32.88
CA ASP A 188 47.27 9.10 33.07
C ASP A 188 48.30 10.20 32.77
N ARG A 189 47.99 10.98 31.74
CA ARG A 189 48.85 12.03 31.21
C ARG A 189 49.18 13.09 32.27
N GLU A 190 48.26 13.38 33.18
CA GLU A 190 48.46 14.42 34.20
C GLU A 190 49.45 13.94 35.27
N ILE A 191 49.29 12.70 35.75
CA ILE A 191 50.21 12.06 36.70
C ILE A 191 51.61 11.88 36.08
N LEU A 192 51.69 11.51 34.79
CA LEU A 192 52.97 11.41 34.08
C LEU A 192 53.68 12.78 33.94
N HIS A 193 52.93 13.87 33.72
CA HIS A 193 53.52 15.22 33.70
C HIS A 193 53.97 15.68 35.10
N GLU A 194 53.20 15.39 36.15
CA GLU A 194 53.57 15.72 37.54
C GLU A 194 54.82 14.96 37.99
N ALA A 195 54.84 13.64 37.82
CA ALA A 195 55.99 12.79 38.15
C ALA A 195 57.24 13.24 37.36
N LEU A 196 57.11 13.57 36.08
CA LEU A 196 58.21 14.11 35.26
C LEU A 196 58.74 15.45 35.78
N ALA A 197 57.88 16.34 36.26
CA ALA A 197 58.28 17.62 36.86
C ALA A 197 59.00 17.41 38.21
N LEU A 198 58.53 16.47 39.02
CA LEU A 198 59.13 16.09 40.30
C LEU A 198 60.49 15.40 40.13
N PHE A 199 60.63 14.42 39.22
CA PHE A 199 61.92 13.82 38.89
C PHE A 199 62.94 14.86 38.37
N LYS A 200 62.52 15.76 37.47
CA LYS A 200 63.38 16.87 36.98
C LYS A 200 63.80 17.82 38.11
N THR A 201 62.96 17.98 39.13
CA THR A 201 63.26 18.80 40.33
C THR A 201 64.19 18.08 41.28
N ALA A 202 64.08 16.76 41.42
CA ALA A 202 65.00 15.92 42.18
C ALA A 202 66.39 15.87 41.56
N LEU A 203 66.50 15.55 40.26
CA LEU A 203 67.77 15.42 39.53
C LEU A 203 68.65 16.67 39.56
N ARG A 204 68.04 17.87 39.60
CA ARG A 204 68.76 19.15 39.72
C ARG A 204 69.53 19.31 41.04
N ARG A 205 69.23 18.50 42.06
CA ARG A 205 69.83 18.54 43.40
C ARG A 205 70.50 17.22 43.80
N TYR A 206 69.90 16.09 43.40
CA TYR A 206 70.33 14.74 43.71
C TYR A 206 70.40 13.91 42.42
N PRO A 207 71.57 13.83 41.76
CA PRO A 207 71.77 12.96 40.60
C PRO A 207 71.87 11.49 41.05
N ASP A 208 70.72 10.84 41.27
CA ASP A 208 70.62 9.38 41.40
C ASP A 208 70.07 8.80 40.07
N PRO A 209 70.72 7.79 39.46
CA PRO A 209 70.28 7.19 38.20
C PRO A 209 68.83 6.66 38.20
N ARG A 210 68.25 6.36 39.37
CA ARG A 210 66.83 5.99 39.48
C ARG A 210 65.89 7.09 38.99
N PHE A 211 66.20 8.35 39.30
CA PHE A 211 65.38 9.49 38.88
C PHE A 211 65.57 9.81 37.38
N GLU A 212 66.70 9.41 36.78
CA GLU A 212 66.92 9.47 35.33
C GLU A 212 66.13 8.38 34.59
N GLU A 213 66.02 7.19 35.17
CA GLU A 213 65.15 6.10 34.69
C GLU A 213 63.66 6.50 34.80
N GLY A 214 63.27 7.07 35.94
CA GLY A 214 61.93 7.62 36.16
C GLY A 214 61.56 8.71 35.14
N CYS A 215 62.47 9.65 34.85
CA CYS A 215 62.30 10.62 33.76
C CYS A 215 62.06 9.96 32.40
N ARG A 216 62.81 8.91 32.06
CA ARG A 216 62.65 8.22 30.77
C ARG A 216 61.30 7.49 30.68
N ARG A 217 60.92 6.74 31.73
CA ARG A 217 59.59 6.10 31.81
C ARG A 217 58.44 7.09 31.65
N CYS A 218 58.51 8.27 32.27
CA CYS A 218 57.50 9.32 32.10
C CYS A 218 57.42 9.83 30.65
N MET A 219 58.57 10.09 30.02
CA MET A 219 58.62 10.57 28.63
C MET A 219 58.08 9.53 27.64
N GLU A 220 58.45 8.26 27.82
CA GLU A 220 57.99 7.16 26.96
C GLU A 220 56.48 6.92 27.07
N GLY A 221 55.91 7.04 28.28
CA GLY A 221 54.45 6.95 28.47
C GLY A 221 53.69 8.15 27.89
N LEU A 222 54.22 9.36 28.01
CA LEU A 222 53.63 10.54 27.36
C LEU A 222 53.64 10.41 25.83
N GLU A 223 54.71 9.86 25.25
CA GLU A 223 54.75 9.55 23.81
C GLU A 223 53.77 8.44 23.40
N ALA A 224 53.53 7.43 24.24
CA ALA A 224 52.52 6.40 23.96
C ALA A 224 51.10 7.01 23.95
N SER A 225 50.74 7.76 24.99
CA SER A 225 49.46 8.48 25.09
C SER A 225 49.18 9.42 23.90
N ASP A 226 50.19 10.16 23.42
CA ASP A 226 50.02 11.00 22.23
C ASP A 226 49.88 10.21 20.92
N ARG A 227 50.48 9.02 20.80
CA ARG A 227 50.30 8.14 19.63
C ARG A 227 48.89 7.54 19.58
N GLU A 228 48.38 7.08 20.72
CA GLU A 228 47.01 6.54 20.85
C GLU A 228 45.96 7.61 20.52
N ARG A 229 46.12 8.84 21.01
CA ARG A 229 45.20 9.94 20.67
C ARG A 229 45.17 10.22 19.16
N VAL A 230 46.33 10.24 18.50
CA VAL A 230 46.43 10.42 17.04
C VAL A 230 45.83 9.24 16.25
N GLN A 231 45.87 8.02 16.79
CA GLN A 231 45.16 6.88 16.19
C GLN A 231 43.64 7.04 16.33
N ALA A 232 43.13 7.33 17.53
CA ALA A 232 41.71 7.54 17.78
C ALA A 232 41.13 8.75 16.99
N GLU A 233 41.91 9.82 16.79
CA GLU A 233 41.55 10.95 15.93
C GLU A 233 41.39 10.50 14.46
N ARG A 234 42.33 9.72 13.91
CA ARG A 234 42.26 9.17 12.54
C ARG A 234 41.11 8.19 12.35
N GLU A 235 40.82 7.36 13.35
CA GLU A 235 39.67 6.45 13.31
C GLU A 235 38.36 7.24 13.24
N ARG A 236 38.20 8.27 14.08
CA ARG A 236 37.03 9.19 14.04
C ARG A 236 36.91 9.91 12.69
N GLU A 237 38.01 10.35 12.09
CA GLU A 237 38.00 10.92 10.73
C GLU A 237 37.59 9.89 9.68
N SER A 238 38.10 8.67 9.74
CA SER A 238 37.72 7.58 8.81
C SER A 238 36.23 7.21 8.92
N GLN A 239 35.68 7.22 10.14
CA GLN A 239 34.26 6.96 10.40
C GLN A 239 33.39 8.09 9.85
N ARG A 240 33.80 9.36 10.02
CA ARG A 240 33.12 10.51 9.40
C ARG A 240 33.13 10.42 7.87
N LEU A 241 34.27 10.14 7.25
CA LEU A 241 34.37 9.96 5.80
C LEU A 241 33.55 8.77 5.28
N ALA A 242 33.38 7.71 6.08
CA ALA A 242 32.47 6.60 5.76
C ALA A 242 30.99 7.01 5.85
N GLN A 243 30.60 7.76 6.89
CA GLN A 243 29.25 8.30 7.05
C GLN A 243 28.90 9.30 5.93
N GLU A 244 29.81 10.20 5.56
CA GLU A 244 29.64 11.13 4.44
C GLU A 244 29.41 10.39 3.11
N ARG A 245 30.14 9.29 2.85
CA ARG A 245 29.92 8.45 1.67
C ARG A 245 28.55 7.80 1.68
N GLN A 246 28.12 7.22 2.80
CA GLN A 246 26.79 6.64 2.95
C GLN A 246 25.67 7.68 2.77
N LEU A 247 25.87 8.92 3.22
CA LEU A 247 24.94 10.03 2.99
C LEU A 247 24.91 10.46 1.51
N GLN A 248 26.06 10.53 0.83
CA GLN A 248 26.13 10.81 -0.62
C GLN A 248 25.50 9.70 -1.47
N GLU A 249 25.65 8.44 -1.08
CA GLU A 249 25.03 7.30 -1.76
C GLU A 249 23.51 7.30 -1.55
N ARG A 250 23.02 7.55 -0.33
CA ARG A 250 21.58 7.74 -0.04
C ARG A 250 21.00 8.94 -0.79
N ALA A 251 21.72 10.06 -0.90
CA ALA A 251 21.28 11.22 -1.68
C ALA A 251 21.08 10.86 -3.16
N ARG A 252 22.05 10.17 -3.79
CA ARG A 252 21.94 9.68 -5.17
C ARG A 252 20.83 8.65 -5.35
N GLU A 253 20.54 7.84 -4.34
CA GLU A 253 19.42 6.90 -4.38
C GLU A 253 18.07 7.63 -4.30
N LEU A 254 17.96 8.66 -3.45
CA LEU A 254 16.78 9.53 -3.39
C LEU A 254 16.56 10.30 -4.70
N GLU A 255 17.61 10.84 -5.32
CA GLU A 255 17.54 11.46 -6.66
C GLU A 255 17.00 10.50 -7.72
N ARG A 256 17.43 9.23 -7.71
CA ARG A 256 16.92 8.18 -8.61
C ARG A 256 15.44 7.87 -8.35
N ARG A 257 15.06 7.69 -7.08
CA ARG A 257 13.67 7.44 -6.68
C ARG A 257 12.77 8.64 -7.03
N GLU A 258 13.26 9.87 -6.90
CA GLU A 258 12.55 11.09 -7.30
C GLU A 258 12.37 11.17 -8.83
N GLN A 259 13.40 10.79 -9.61
CA GLN A 259 13.30 10.68 -11.07
C GLN A 259 12.31 9.59 -11.51
N GLU A 260 12.27 8.45 -10.81
CA GLU A 260 11.33 7.37 -11.08
C GLU A 260 9.88 7.74 -10.71
N VAL A 261 9.67 8.44 -9.59
CA VAL A 261 8.35 9.02 -9.27
C VAL A 261 7.95 10.05 -10.33
N LYS A 262 8.87 10.88 -10.82
CA LYS A 262 8.62 11.84 -11.92
C LYS A 262 8.33 11.18 -13.26
N SER A 263 8.83 9.98 -13.55
CA SER A 263 8.40 9.23 -14.76
C SER A 263 7.02 8.61 -14.54
N ARG A 264 6.82 7.88 -13.43
CA ARG A 264 5.53 7.26 -13.09
C ARG A 264 4.38 8.26 -13.07
N LEU A 265 4.61 9.49 -12.61
CA LEU A 265 3.60 10.58 -12.67
C LEU A 265 3.24 10.96 -14.12
N ARG A 266 4.21 11.10 -15.02
CA ARG A 266 3.95 11.38 -16.45
C ARG A 266 3.26 10.21 -17.17
N ASP A 267 3.56 8.99 -16.75
CA ASP A 267 2.94 7.79 -17.29
C ASP A 267 1.46 7.73 -16.85
N LEU A 268 1.17 8.03 -15.58
CA LEU A 268 -0.19 8.18 -15.04
C LEU A 268 -0.96 9.38 -15.65
N GLU A 269 -0.29 10.50 -15.94
CA GLU A 269 -0.87 11.63 -16.67
C GLU A 269 -1.29 11.21 -18.09
N GLN A 270 -0.43 10.51 -18.82
CA GLN A 270 -0.76 9.94 -20.15
C GLN A 270 -1.89 8.91 -20.08
N GLU A 271 -1.96 8.09 -19.02
CA GLU A 271 -3.07 7.16 -18.84
C GLU A 271 -4.38 7.88 -18.52
N GLN A 272 -4.35 8.96 -17.72
CA GLN A 272 -5.53 9.81 -17.53
C GLN A 272 -5.96 10.51 -18.82
N GLU A 273 -5.04 10.97 -19.66
CA GLU A 273 -5.36 11.54 -20.98
C GLU A 273 -6.01 10.47 -21.89
N ARG A 274 -5.41 9.28 -22.02
CA ARG A 274 -6.00 8.16 -22.78
C ARG A 274 -7.37 7.72 -22.24
N LEU A 275 -7.60 7.79 -20.93
CA LEU A 275 -8.90 7.51 -20.33
C LEU A 275 -9.92 8.62 -20.63
N ARG A 276 -9.52 9.90 -20.63
CA ARG A 276 -10.37 11.01 -21.07
C ARG A 276 -10.73 10.91 -22.55
N GLU A 277 -9.76 10.57 -23.41
CA GLU A 277 -10.01 10.29 -24.83
C GLU A 277 -11.00 9.13 -25.03
N ARG A 278 -10.82 8.02 -24.31
CA ARG A 278 -11.76 6.87 -24.33
C ARG A 278 -13.17 7.23 -23.85
N LEU A 279 -13.30 8.11 -22.84
CA LEU A 279 -14.59 8.61 -22.35
C LEU A 279 -15.26 9.57 -23.34
N ILE A 280 -14.48 10.40 -24.04
CA ILE A 280 -14.97 11.25 -25.14
C ILE A 280 -15.42 10.36 -26.31
N GLU A 281 -14.67 9.30 -26.63
CA GLU A 281 -15.07 8.30 -27.62
C GLU A 281 -16.33 7.52 -27.23
N SER A 282 -16.48 7.10 -25.97
CA SER A 282 -17.68 6.38 -25.51
C SER A 282 -18.89 7.29 -25.55
N ALA A 283 -18.80 8.51 -25.02
CA ALA A 283 -19.86 9.52 -25.12
C ALA A 283 -20.22 9.83 -26.57
N ALA A 284 -19.26 9.88 -27.50
CA ALA A 284 -19.52 10.06 -28.93
C ALA A 284 -20.15 8.83 -29.61
N LYS A 285 -19.92 7.61 -29.09
CA LYS A 285 -20.57 6.36 -29.55
C LYS A 285 -22.00 6.28 -29.00
N GLU A 286 -22.19 6.58 -27.73
CA GLU A 286 -23.50 6.69 -27.06
C GLU A 286 -24.36 7.77 -27.71
N GLN A 287 -23.81 8.94 -28.03
CA GLN A 287 -24.55 10.00 -28.72
C GLN A 287 -24.97 9.59 -30.14
N LYS A 288 -24.13 8.84 -30.87
CA LYS A 288 -24.51 8.25 -32.17
C LYS A 288 -25.64 7.23 -31.99
N GLN A 289 -25.50 6.29 -31.06
CA GLN A 289 -26.53 5.29 -30.73
C GLN A 289 -27.85 5.97 -30.31
N ALA A 290 -27.81 7.07 -29.55
CA ALA A 290 -28.98 7.86 -29.21
C ALA A 290 -29.62 8.54 -30.43
N THR A 291 -28.84 9.04 -31.39
CA THR A 291 -29.39 9.57 -32.65
C THR A 291 -29.97 8.48 -33.57
N GLU A 292 -29.39 7.27 -33.54
CA GLU A 292 -29.91 6.11 -34.27
C GLU A 292 -31.18 5.55 -33.62
N ALA A 293 -31.24 5.47 -32.29
CA ALA A 293 -32.44 5.12 -31.53
C ALA A 293 -33.56 6.15 -31.75
N ALA A 294 -33.25 7.46 -31.74
CA ALA A 294 -34.23 8.51 -32.06
C ALA A 294 -34.70 8.47 -33.53
N ARG A 295 -33.85 8.02 -34.46
CA ARG A 295 -34.23 7.77 -35.85
C ARG A 295 -35.15 6.55 -35.97
N LEU A 296 -34.82 5.45 -35.29
CA LEU A 296 -35.64 4.24 -35.27
C LEU A 296 -37.00 4.50 -34.60
N ALA A 297 -37.05 5.26 -33.51
CA ALA A 297 -38.28 5.69 -32.86
C ALA A 297 -39.20 6.46 -33.83
N ARG A 298 -38.66 7.42 -34.58
CA ARG A 298 -39.42 8.13 -35.63
C ARG A 298 -39.87 7.22 -36.77
N GLN A 299 -39.07 6.22 -37.14
CA GLN A 299 -39.47 5.23 -38.14
C GLN A 299 -40.60 4.31 -37.62
N LEU A 300 -40.65 4.04 -36.30
CA LEU A 300 -41.77 3.34 -35.66
C LEU A 300 -43.02 4.24 -35.55
N GLU A 301 -42.87 5.54 -35.28
CA GLU A 301 -43.98 6.51 -35.35
C GLU A 301 -44.55 6.62 -36.78
N ASP A 302 -43.69 6.75 -37.80
CA ASP A 302 -44.08 6.72 -39.22
C ASP A 302 -44.79 5.42 -39.62
N LEU A 303 -44.39 4.27 -39.04
CA LEU A 303 -45.04 2.98 -39.25
C LEU A 303 -46.39 2.91 -38.54
N ALA A 304 -46.50 3.35 -37.28
CA ALA A 304 -47.76 3.40 -36.55
C ALA A 304 -48.79 4.33 -37.22
N VAL A 305 -48.35 5.45 -37.80
CA VAL A 305 -49.20 6.34 -38.62
C VAL A 305 -49.64 5.65 -39.92
N ARG A 306 -48.80 4.83 -40.54
CA ARG A 306 -49.18 4.01 -41.72
C ARG A 306 -50.13 2.89 -41.36
N GLU A 307 -49.96 2.24 -40.22
CA GLU A 307 -50.86 1.21 -39.70
C GLU A 307 -52.23 1.82 -39.35
N ALA A 308 -52.27 2.97 -38.67
CA ALA A 308 -53.51 3.71 -38.44
C ALA A 308 -54.19 4.13 -39.76
N SER A 309 -53.41 4.54 -40.78
CA SER A 309 -53.94 4.83 -42.12
C SER A 309 -54.44 3.56 -42.83
N LEU A 310 -53.84 2.40 -42.58
CA LEU A 310 -54.26 1.11 -43.12
C LEU A 310 -55.57 0.65 -42.47
N VAL A 311 -55.67 0.71 -41.14
CA VAL A 311 -56.91 0.44 -40.39
C VAL A 311 -58.03 1.39 -40.84
N ALA A 312 -57.77 2.69 -40.97
CA ALA A 312 -58.76 3.65 -41.49
C ALA A 312 -59.19 3.32 -42.94
N SER A 313 -58.29 2.80 -43.78
CA SER A 313 -58.63 2.32 -45.13
C SER A 313 -59.41 1.00 -45.13
N GLN A 314 -59.18 0.13 -44.15
CA GLN A 314 -59.93 -1.11 -43.93
C GLN A 314 -61.34 -0.81 -43.43
N GLU A 315 -61.51 0.07 -42.43
CA GLU A 315 -62.82 0.57 -42.01
C GLU A 315 -63.60 1.23 -43.16
N ALA A 316 -62.92 2.00 -44.03
CA ALA A 316 -63.54 2.60 -45.20
C ALA A 316 -63.98 1.53 -46.23
N LEU A 317 -63.21 0.47 -46.42
CA LEU A 317 -63.57 -0.68 -47.26
C LEU A 317 -64.71 -1.50 -46.66
N GLU A 318 -64.80 -1.62 -45.34
CA GLU A 318 -65.91 -2.31 -44.66
C GLU A 318 -67.20 -1.50 -44.72
N ARG A 319 -67.16 -0.19 -44.44
CA ARG A 319 -68.31 0.72 -44.65
C ARG A 319 -68.79 0.70 -46.10
N ALA A 320 -67.87 0.70 -47.08
CA ALA A 320 -68.22 0.57 -48.50
C ALA A 320 -68.84 -0.81 -48.85
N ARG A 321 -68.47 -1.89 -48.15
CA ARG A 321 -69.12 -3.21 -48.28
C ARG A 321 -70.50 -3.24 -47.64
N GLU A 322 -70.69 -2.59 -46.50
CA GLU A 322 -71.99 -2.44 -45.85
C GLU A 322 -72.96 -1.60 -46.70
N GLU A 323 -72.49 -0.50 -47.29
CA GLU A 323 -73.28 0.30 -48.24
C GLU A 323 -73.67 -0.51 -49.48
N LEU A 324 -72.73 -1.29 -50.05
CA LEU A 324 -73.01 -2.19 -51.19
C LEU A 324 -74.02 -3.29 -50.83
N ALA A 325 -73.99 -3.80 -49.61
CA ALA A 325 -74.96 -4.77 -49.11
C ALA A 325 -76.36 -4.15 -48.96
N GLN A 326 -76.45 -2.96 -48.37
CA GLN A 326 -77.73 -2.24 -48.21
C GLN A 326 -78.35 -1.85 -49.55
N ASP A 327 -77.57 -1.46 -50.55
CA ASP A 327 -78.08 -1.21 -51.90
C ASP A 327 -78.44 -2.51 -52.64
N GLY A 328 -77.79 -3.64 -52.34
CA GLY A 328 -78.20 -4.97 -52.78
C GLY A 328 -79.58 -5.38 -52.23
N GLU A 329 -79.88 -5.07 -50.97
CA GLU A 329 -81.21 -5.31 -50.39
C GLU A 329 -82.27 -4.36 -50.99
N ARG A 330 -81.92 -3.09 -51.22
CA ARG A 330 -82.80 -2.12 -51.91
C ARG A 330 -83.07 -2.49 -53.37
N ALA A 331 -82.15 -3.20 -54.04
CA ALA A 331 -82.38 -3.77 -55.36
C ALA A 331 -83.39 -4.93 -55.31
N ARG A 332 -83.20 -5.89 -54.40
CA ARG A 332 -84.10 -7.07 -54.22
C ARG A 332 -85.54 -6.67 -53.93
N VAL A 333 -85.77 -5.62 -53.12
CA VAL A 333 -87.11 -5.10 -52.86
C VAL A 333 -87.79 -4.59 -54.14
N ARG A 334 -87.04 -4.00 -55.09
CA ARG A 334 -87.57 -3.50 -56.37
C ARG A 334 -87.79 -4.59 -57.42
N GLU A 335 -87.01 -5.68 -57.39
CA GLU A 335 -87.24 -6.84 -58.26
C GLU A 335 -88.52 -7.58 -57.90
N LEU A 336 -88.80 -7.76 -56.60
CA LEU A 336 -90.02 -8.41 -56.10
C LEU A 336 -91.32 -7.66 -56.46
N GLU A 337 -91.26 -6.32 -56.60
CA GLU A 337 -92.39 -5.53 -57.10
C GLU A 337 -92.62 -5.71 -58.61
N MET A 338 -91.58 -6.00 -59.39
CA MET A 338 -91.68 -6.25 -60.84
C MET A 338 -92.19 -7.67 -61.16
N GLU A 339 -91.83 -8.68 -60.36
CA GLU A 339 -92.35 -10.05 -60.53
C GLU A 339 -93.89 -10.13 -60.38
N GLY A 340 -94.48 -9.24 -59.58
CA GLY A 340 -95.94 -9.20 -59.37
C GLY A 340 -96.76 -8.95 -60.64
N LEU A 341 -96.17 -8.34 -61.67
CA LEU A 341 -96.85 -8.01 -62.93
C LEU A 341 -96.64 -9.05 -64.05
N GLN A 342 -95.60 -9.89 -63.97
CA GLN A 342 -95.33 -10.90 -65.01
C GLN A 342 -96.15 -12.20 -64.83
N ARG A 343 -96.68 -12.46 -63.62
CA ARG A 343 -97.49 -13.65 -63.26
C ARG A 343 -98.88 -13.74 -63.94
N ARG A 344 -99.17 -12.92 -64.96
CA ARG A 344 -100.51 -12.77 -65.59
C ARG A 344 -100.61 -13.09 -67.08
N VAL A 345 -99.54 -13.53 -67.76
CA VAL A 345 -99.57 -13.81 -69.21
C VAL A 345 -99.11 -15.23 -69.59
N VAL A 346 -98.18 -15.84 -68.85
CA VAL A 346 -97.67 -17.21 -69.14
C VAL A 346 -98.51 -18.30 -68.45
N THR A 347 -99.32 -17.91 -67.47
CA THR A 347 -100.26 -18.65 -66.60
C THR A 347 -101.40 -19.39 -67.33
N LEU A 348 -101.32 -19.59 -68.65
CA LEU A 348 -102.39 -20.21 -69.46
C LEU A 348 -101.90 -21.18 -70.55
N GLN A 349 -100.59 -21.30 -70.81
CA GLN A 349 -100.08 -22.17 -71.90
C GLN A 349 -98.87 -23.06 -71.56
N GLN A 350 -98.24 -22.93 -70.38
CA GLN A 350 -97.12 -23.82 -69.97
C GLN A 350 -97.43 -24.69 -68.74
N GLU A 351 -98.43 -24.30 -67.93
CA GLU A 351 -98.82 -25.03 -66.71
C GLU A 351 -99.43 -26.41 -66.99
N LEU A 352 -100.00 -26.62 -68.18
CA LEU A 352 -100.64 -27.90 -68.56
C LEU A 352 -99.63 -29.02 -68.90
N GLN A 353 -98.35 -28.71 -69.10
CA GLN A 353 -97.32 -29.70 -69.44
C GLN A 353 -96.28 -29.91 -68.33
N ARG A 354 -95.81 -28.87 -67.64
CA ARG A 354 -94.86 -29.03 -66.52
C ARG A 354 -95.44 -29.81 -65.34
N ALA A 355 -96.72 -29.60 -65.03
CA ALA A 355 -97.44 -30.32 -63.97
C ALA A 355 -97.57 -31.86 -64.16
N ARG A 356 -97.02 -32.42 -65.25
CA ARG A 356 -96.90 -33.88 -65.46
C ARG A 356 -95.47 -34.41 -65.27
N GLU A 357 -94.46 -33.56 -65.37
CA GLU A 357 -93.05 -33.92 -65.22
C GLU A 357 -92.58 -33.67 -63.77
N ASP A 358 -93.05 -32.58 -63.15
CA ASP A 358 -92.70 -32.20 -61.78
C ASP A 358 -93.24 -33.21 -60.74
N LEU A 359 -94.32 -33.95 -61.07
CA LEU A 359 -94.89 -34.99 -60.20
C LEU A 359 -94.01 -36.25 -60.08
N GLN A 360 -93.10 -36.49 -61.03
CA GLN A 360 -92.17 -37.62 -60.95
C GLN A 360 -90.88 -37.24 -60.18
N ARG A 361 -90.36 -36.02 -60.35
CA ARG A 361 -89.18 -35.54 -59.60
C ARG A 361 -89.44 -35.45 -58.09
N ALA A 362 -90.63 -34.99 -57.70
CA ALA A 362 -91.05 -34.91 -56.30
C ALA A 362 -91.11 -36.28 -55.56
N GLN A 363 -90.98 -37.40 -56.26
CA GLN A 363 -90.85 -38.73 -55.65
C GLN A 363 -89.39 -39.18 -55.48
N GLU A 364 -88.45 -38.54 -56.18
CA GLU A 364 -87.00 -38.80 -56.08
C GLU A 364 -86.38 -37.90 -55.00
N ASP A 365 -86.72 -36.60 -54.98
CA ASP A 365 -86.20 -35.61 -54.01
C ASP A 365 -86.49 -36.02 -52.54
N LEU A 366 -87.64 -36.63 -52.29
CA LEU A 366 -88.08 -37.14 -50.98
C LEU A 366 -87.20 -38.31 -50.46
N THR A 367 -86.31 -38.86 -51.29
CA THR A 367 -85.27 -39.81 -50.87
C THR A 367 -83.90 -39.16 -50.64
N ALA A 368 -83.63 -38.02 -51.28
CA ALA A 368 -82.39 -37.25 -51.10
C ALA A 368 -82.39 -36.44 -49.78
N GLU A 369 -83.52 -35.84 -49.39
CA GLU A 369 -83.64 -35.09 -48.12
C GLU A 369 -83.30 -35.96 -46.90
N ARG A 370 -83.62 -37.26 -46.96
CA ARG A 370 -83.26 -38.23 -45.91
C ARG A 370 -81.77 -38.48 -45.76
N GLN A 371 -80.97 -38.24 -46.79
CA GLN A 371 -79.51 -38.37 -46.74
C GLN A 371 -78.84 -37.08 -46.24
N ASN A 372 -79.37 -35.91 -46.62
CA ASN A 372 -78.90 -34.62 -46.09
C ASN A 372 -79.09 -34.53 -44.57
N PHE A 373 -80.22 -35.04 -44.03
CA PHE A 373 -80.45 -35.07 -42.58
C PHE A 373 -79.46 -35.96 -41.79
N GLN A 374 -78.71 -36.85 -42.46
CA GLN A 374 -77.61 -37.59 -41.83
C GLN A 374 -76.29 -36.79 -41.90
N LEU A 375 -76.02 -36.11 -43.01
CA LEU A 375 -74.83 -35.26 -43.18
C LEU A 375 -74.81 -34.04 -42.26
N GLU A 376 -75.96 -33.43 -41.98
CA GLU A 376 -76.06 -32.31 -41.01
C GLU A 376 -75.84 -32.78 -39.57
N LEU A 377 -76.22 -34.02 -39.25
CA LEU A 377 -75.93 -34.67 -37.97
C LEU A 377 -74.44 -35.00 -37.76
N GLU A 378 -73.66 -35.11 -38.85
CA GLU A 378 -72.20 -35.24 -38.77
C GLU A 378 -71.50 -33.88 -38.72
N ARG A 379 -72.03 -32.84 -39.39
CA ARG A 379 -71.53 -31.46 -39.24
C ARG A 379 -71.68 -30.94 -37.81
N ALA A 380 -72.78 -31.28 -37.14
CA ALA A 380 -72.96 -31.00 -35.71
C ALA A 380 -71.96 -31.72 -34.77
N ARG A 381 -71.17 -32.69 -35.28
CA ARG A 381 -70.04 -33.32 -34.55
C ARG A 381 -68.71 -32.63 -34.84
N THR A 382 -68.53 -32.01 -36.01
CA THR A 382 -67.30 -31.27 -36.32
C THR A 382 -67.20 -29.93 -35.59
N GLU A 383 -68.31 -29.32 -35.17
CA GLU A 383 -68.31 -28.14 -34.27
C GLU A 383 -67.66 -28.40 -32.89
N GLN A 384 -67.42 -29.67 -32.54
CA GLN A 384 -66.66 -30.03 -31.35
C GLN A 384 -65.14 -29.78 -31.51
N ALA A 385 -64.62 -29.73 -32.74
CA ALA A 385 -63.23 -29.36 -33.02
C ALA A 385 -63.00 -27.86 -32.75
N ASP A 386 -63.82 -27.00 -33.36
CA ASP A 386 -63.70 -25.53 -33.19
C ASP A 386 -63.88 -25.10 -31.73
N ARG A 387 -64.76 -25.78 -30.97
CA ARG A 387 -64.85 -25.57 -29.52
C ARG A 387 -63.59 -26.00 -28.79
N SER A 388 -62.97 -27.13 -29.15
CA SER A 388 -61.72 -27.55 -28.52
C SER A 388 -60.55 -26.60 -28.83
N GLU A 389 -60.50 -25.99 -30.02
CA GLU A 389 -59.51 -24.94 -30.32
C GLU A 389 -59.80 -23.63 -29.59
N LEU A 390 -61.07 -23.23 -29.44
CA LEU A 390 -61.44 -22.04 -28.68
C LEU A 390 -61.25 -22.23 -27.16
N GLU A 391 -61.50 -23.41 -26.62
CA GLU A 391 -61.20 -23.77 -25.24
C GLU A 391 -59.68 -23.86 -25.01
N ALA A 392 -58.92 -24.45 -25.93
CA ALA A 392 -57.45 -24.47 -25.87
C ALA A 392 -56.87 -23.05 -25.87
N ARG A 393 -57.30 -22.18 -26.80
CA ARG A 393 -56.86 -20.77 -26.85
C ARG A 393 -57.34 -19.96 -25.64
N ALA A 394 -58.50 -20.28 -25.07
CA ALA A 394 -58.98 -19.66 -23.84
C ALA A 394 -58.16 -20.09 -22.60
N ASP A 395 -57.76 -21.36 -22.50
CA ASP A 395 -56.88 -21.85 -21.44
C ASP A 395 -55.42 -21.41 -21.64
N GLU A 396 -54.97 -21.23 -22.87
CA GLU A 396 -53.68 -20.62 -23.20
C GLU A 396 -53.66 -19.15 -22.80
N ALA A 397 -54.67 -18.36 -23.18
CA ALA A 397 -54.85 -16.98 -22.72
C ALA A 397 -55.04 -16.86 -21.18
N ARG A 398 -55.65 -17.86 -20.52
CA ARG A 398 -55.71 -17.93 -19.05
C ARG A 398 -54.34 -18.17 -18.45
N ARG A 399 -53.55 -19.11 -18.98
CA ARG A 399 -52.17 -19.37 -18.55
C ARG A 399 -51.27 -18.15 -18.78
N GLU A 400 -51.45 -17.42 -19.87
CA GLU A 400 -50.76 -16.14 -20.09
C GLU A 400 -51.18 -15.08 -19.06
N LEU A 401 -52.47 -14.93 -18.78
CA LEU A 401 -52.97 -14.00 -17.75
C LEU A 401 -52.55 -14.41 -16.33
N GLU A 402 -52.44 -15.70 -16.04
CA GLU A 402 -51.93 -16.22 -14.76
C GLU A 402 -50.42 -16.05 -14.67
N ALA A 403 -49.66 -16.29 -15.74
CA ALA A 403 -48.22 -16.00 -15.78
C ALA A 403 -47.91 -14.49 -15.69
N ILE A 404 -48.76 -13.62 -16.26
CA ILE A 404 -48.68 -12.16 -16.11
C ILE A 404 -49.03 -11.75 -14.68
N ARG A 405 -50.04 -12.36 -14.04
CA ARG A 405 -50.36 -12.13 -12.62
C ARG A 405 -49.24 -12.60 -11.71
N GLU A 406 -48.69 -13.80 -11.92
CA GLU A 406 -47.54 -14.30 -11.18
C GLU A 406 -46.31 -13.38 -11.35
N ARG A 407 -46.07 -12.84 -12.55
CA ARG A 407 -45.01 -11.84 -12.77
C ARG A 407 -45.30 -10.56 -11.99
N GLN A 408 -46.51 -10.02 -12.06
CA GLN A 408 -46.89 -8.82 -11.31
C GLN A 408 -46.89 -9.02 -9.79
N GLU A 409 -47.18 -10.24 -9.30
CA GLU A 409 -47.09 -10.58 -7.88
C GLU A 409 -45.64 -10.75 -7.44
N LYS A 410 -44.77 -11.36 -8.27
CA LYS A 410 -43.31 -11.43 -8.02
C LYS A 410 -42.67 -10.04 -8.08
N GLU A 411 -43.02 -9.21 -9.06
CA GLU A 411 -42.59 -7.81 -9.16
C GLU A 411 -43.05 -6.98 -7.96
N ARG A 412 -44.28 -7.20 -7.46
CA ARG A 412 -44.77 -6.56 -6.21
C ARG A 412 -44.04 -7.07 -4.98
N GLN A 413 -43.81 -8.37 -4.86
CA GLN A 413 -43.05 -8.96 -3.75
C GLN A 413 -41.60 -8.47 -3.77
N GLU A 414 -40.96 -8.34 -4.93
CA GLU A 414 -39.64 -7.72 -5.07
C GLU A 414 -39.68 -6.23 -4.73
N PHE A 415 -40.74 -5.49 -5.08
CA PHE A 415 -40.86 -4.07 -4.75
C PHE A 415 -41.11 -3.85 -3.25
N GLU A 416 -41.93 -4.70 -2.62
CA GLU A 416 -42.16 -4.70 -1.17
C GLU A 416 -40.93 -5.18 -0.40
N LEU A 417 -40.18 -6.16 -0.92
CA LEU A 417 -38.89 -6.58 -0.38
C LEU A 417 -37.89 -5.42 -0.44
N ARG A 418 -37.63 -4.85 -1.63
CA ARG A 418 -36.73 -3.69 -1.80
C ARG A 418 -37.16 -2.48 -0.97
N ARG A 419 -38.47 -2.29 -0.77
CA ARG A 419 -38.99 -1.25 0.12
C ARG A 419 -38.72 -1.55 1.60
N SER A 420 -38.92 -2.78 2.06
CA SER A 420 -38.60 -3.18 3.45
C SER A 420 -37.10 -3.24 3.72
N GLU A 421 -36.28 -3.58 2.72
CA GLU A 421 -34.83 -3.43 2.72
C GLU A 421 -34.45 -1.95 2.87
N GLN A 422 -35.05 -1.04 2.09
CA GLN A 422 -34.84 0.41 2.24
C GLN A 422 -35.30 0.94 3.61
N GLU A 423 -36.51 0.57 4.07
CA GLU A 423 -37.03 0.99 5.38
C GLU A 423 -36.17 0.44 6.54
N SER A 424 -35.63 -0.79 6.43
CA SER A 424 -34.68 -1.34 7.41
C SER A 424 -33.28 -0.72 7.34
N PHE A 425 -32.82 -0.31 6.15
CA PHE A 425 -31.58 0.46 5.97
C PHE A 425 -31.70 1.86 6.56
N TYR A 426 -32.82 2.56 6.34
CA TYR A 426 -33.07 3.86 6.97
C TYR A 426 -33.24 3.73 8.49
N ALA A 427 -33.95 2.72 9.00
CA ALA A 427 -34.08 2.48 10.43
C ALA A 427 -32.73 2.11 11.10
N SER A 428 -31.91 1.27 10.45
CA SER A 428 -30.56 0.96 10.93
C SER A 428 -29.69 2.21 10.98
N ARG A 429 -29.74 3.04 9.92
CA ARG A 429 -28.98 4.29 9.85
C ARG A 429 -29.48 5.37 10.83
N GLU A 430 -30.77 5.40 11.14
CA GLU A 430 -31.33 6.28 12.18
C GLU A 430 -30.89 5.83 13.59
N ASN A 431 -30.79 4.52 13.84
CA ASN A 431 -30.18 3.97 15.05
C ASN A 431 -28.68 4.27 15.13
N GLU A 432 -27.91 4.07 14.05
CA GLU A 432 -26.48 4.43 13.98
C GLU A 432 -26.25 5.92 14.28
N LEU A 433 -27.08 6.81 13.72
CA LEU A 433 -27.02 8.25 13.99
C LEU A 433 -27.43 8.59 15.43
N SER A 434 -28.36 7.86 16.02
CA SER A 434 -28.75 7.99 17.43
C SER A 434 -27.63 7.53 18.38
N GLU A 435 -26.97 6.42 18.09
CA GLU A 435 -25.81 5.93 18.84
C GLU A 435 -24.62 6.87 18.71
N GLN A 436 -24.33 7.38 17.50
CA GLN A 436 -23.31 8.41 17.28
C GLN A 436 -23.63 9.70 18.05
N ALA A 437 -24.90 10.12 18.11
CA ALA A 437 -25.31 11.28 18.91
C ALA A 437 -25.14 11.05 20.42
N GLN A 438 -25.39 9.83 20.92
CA GLN A 438 -25.15 9.46 22.32
C GLN A 438 -23.66 9.40 22.66
N GLN A 439 -22.84 8.81 21.77
CA GLN A 439 -21.37 8.77 21.90
C GLN A 439 -20.78 10.19 21.89
N LEU A 440 -21.24 11.07 21.00
CA LEU A 440 -20.83 12.48 20.96
C LEU A 440 -21.27 13.24 22.22
N MET A 441 -22.40 12.90 22.83
CA MET A 441 -22.86 13.50 24.09
C MET A 441 -22.02 13.06 25.28
N LEU A 442 -21.70 11.76 25.40
CA LEU A 442 -20.76 11.23 26.39
C LEU A 442 -19.37 11.86 26.22
N ARG A 443 -18.81 11.83 25.01
CA ARG A 443 -17.49 12.39 24.70
C ARG A 443 -17.43 13.91 24.92
N ARG A 444 -18.56 14.61 24.77
CA ARG A 444 -18.68 16.01 25.20
C ARG A 444 -18.61 16.15 26.72
N THR A 445 -19.27 15.30 27.51
CA THR A 445 -19.15 15.36 28.98
C THR A 445 -17.75 15.03 29.47
N GLU A 446 -17.06 14.08 28.83
CA GLU A 446 -15.65 13.75 29.08
C GLU A 446 -14.74 14.97 28.79
N LEU A 447 -14.90 15.60 27.63
CA LEU A 447 -14.16 16.83 27.28
C LEU A 447 -14.51 18.01 28.21
N GLU A 448 -15.74 18.10 28.74
CA GLU A 448 -16.11 19.10 29.75
C GLU A 448 -15.52 18.79 31.14
N THR A 449 -15.16 17.54 31.46
CA THR A 449 -14.35 17.19 32.63
C THR A 449 -12.86 17.42 32.42
N ASP A 450 -12.29 17.02 31.27
CA ASP A 450 -10.90 17.29 30.88
C ASP A 450 -10.59 18.79 30.94
N ARG A 451 -11.50 19.61 30.42
CA ARG A 451 -11.34 21.07 30.41
C ARG A 451 -11.26 21.65 31.82
N ARG A 452 -11.98 21.09 32.79
CA ARG A 452 -11.91 21.51 34.21
C ARG A 452 -10.59 21.08 34.84
N ALA A 453 -10.13 19.86 34.61
CA ALA A 453 -8.83 19.40 35.08
C ALA A 453 -7.69 20.27 34.52
N LEU A 454 -7.74 20.62 33.23
CA LEU A 454 -6.78 21.53 32.59
C LEU A 454 -6.91 22.98 33.04
N GLU A 455 -8.11 23.44 33.44
CA GLU A 455 -8.32 24.74 34.09
C GLU A 455 -7.67 24.76 35.49
N GLU A 456 -7.80 23.68 36.27
CA GLU A 456 -7.14 23.52 37.58
C GLU A 456 -5.61 23.41 37.48
N GLU A 457 -5.07 22.64 36.52
CA GLU A 457 -3.63 22.57 36.30
C GLU A 457 -3.05 23.92 35.84
N ARG A 458 -3.76 24.65 34.96
CA ARG A 458 -3.35 26.01 34.58
C ARG A 458 -3.36 26.98 35.77
N ALA A 459 -4.25 26.81 36.74
CA ALA A 459 -4.24 27.59 37.97
C ALA A 459 -2.99 27.28 38.81
N ARG A 460 -2.69 25.99 39.06
CA ARG A 460 -1.49 25.56 39.81
C ARG A 460 -0.18 26.01 39.15
N LEU A 461 -0.04 25.82 37.84
CA LEU A 461 1.10 26.31 37.06
C LEU A 461 1.21 27.85 37.08
N GLY A 462 0.08 28.56 37.23
CA GLY A 462 0.06 30.00 37.47
C GLY A 462 0.59 30.38 38.85
N GLU A 463 0.22 29.64 39.89
CA GLU A 463 0.72 29.83 41.26
C GLU A 463 2.23 29.52 41.37
N GLU A 464 2.70 28.42 40.78
CA GLU A 464 4.12 28.06 40.69
C GLU A 464 4.93 29.09 39.89
N ARG A 465 4.36 29.63 38.80
CA ARG A 465 4.97 30.71 38.03
C ARG A 465 5.05 32.02 38.83
N ASN A 466 4.02 32.35 39.60
CA ASN A 466 4.06 33.51 40.49
C ASN A 466 5.08 33.33 41.62
N ALA A 467 5.23 32.11 42.17
CA ALA A 467 6.24 31.80 43.17
C ALA A 467 7.67 31.92 42.61
N THR A 468 7.91 31.45 41.37
CA THR A 468 9.21 31.56 40.70
C THR A 468 9.51 32.98 40.20
N GLU A 469 8.51 33.77 39.81
CA GLU A 469 8.72 35.21 39.55
C GLU A 469 9.00 36.00 40.84
N ASN A 470 8.41 35.63 41.98
CA ASN A 470 8.70 36.28 43.26
C ASN A 470 10.09 35.93 43.79
N THR A 471 10.48 34.64 43.83
CA THR A 471 11.85 34.28 44.22
C THR A 471 12.90 34.86 43.28
N ARG A 472 12.58 35.02 41.98
CA ARG A 472 13.43 35.79 41.05
C ARG A 472 13.53 37.27 41.43
N ARG A 473 12.44 37.94 41.82
CA ARG A 473 12.49 39.34 42.31
C ARG A 473 13.32 39.45 43.59
N ASP A 474 13.21 38.48 44.49
CA ASP A 474 14.00 38.45 45.73
C ASP A 474 15.49 38.27 45.45
N LEU A 475 15.85 37.39 44.51
CA LEU A 475 17.23 37.21 44.02
C LEU A 475 17.75 38.46 43.28
N GLU A 476 16.92 39.14 42.48
CA GLU A 476 17.30 40.39 41.82
C GLU A 476 17.47 41.55 42.84
N GLN A 477 16.70 41.57 43.94
CA GLN A 477 16.92 42.48 45.08
C GLN A 477 18.20 42.15 45.87
N GLN A 478 18.45 40.87 46.20
CA GLN A 478 19.69 40.43 46.85
C GLN A 478 20.92 40.78 46.00
N ARG A 479 20.82 40.65 44.68
CA ARG A 479 21.89 41.06 43.75
C ARG A 479 22.11 42.57 43.77
N GLN A 480 21.06 43.38 43.90
CA GLN A 480 21.18 44.84 44.05
C GLN A 480 21.80 45.23 45.40
N SER A 481 21.45 44.57 46.51
CA SER A 481 22.10 44.83 47.80
C SER A 481 23.57 44.41 47.80
N LEU A 482 23.93 43.28 47.20
CA LEU A 482 25.32 42.85 47.05
C LEU A 482 26.15 43.82 46.18
N LEU A 483 25.57 44.37 45.11
CA LEU A 483 26.23 45.41 44.31
C LEU A 483 26.44 46.71 45.12
N ALA A 484 25.46 47.12 45.92
CA ALA A 484 25.61 48.26 46.82
C ALA A 484 26.65 48.03 47.93
N GLU A 485 26.80 46.78 48.39
CA GLU A 485 27.88 46.40 49.32
C GLU A 485 29.24 46.33 48.64
N GLU A 486 29.34 45.85 47.39
CA GLU A 486 30.58 45.96 46.61
C GLU A 486 31.00 47.43 46.42
N GLU A 487 30.08 48.34 46.11
CA GLU A 487 30.39 49.77 45.98
C GLU A 487 30.82 50.39 47.32
N ARG A 488 30.14 50.03 48.43
CA ARG A 488 30.59 50.41 49.78
C ARG A 488 31.98 49.87 50.12
N LEU A 489 32.30 48.63 49.74
CA LEU A 489 33.60 48.01 49.97
C LEU A 489 34.69 48.61 49.06
N ARG A 490 34.37 49.00 47.82
CA ARG A 490 35.26 49.78 46.95
C ARG A 490 35.55 51.16 47.55
N ALA A 491 34.52 51.85 48.05
CA ALA A 491 34.68 53.13 48.76
C ALA A 491 35.56 52.97 50.01
N LEU A 492 35.26 51.99 50.87
CA LEU A 492 36.05 51.66 52.07
C LEU A 492 37.51 51.32 51.76
N ARG A 493 37.78 50.59 50.67
CA ARG A 493 39.15 50.35 50.20
C ARG A 493 39.83 51.64 49.77
N SER A 494 39.16 52.51 49.01
CA SER A 494 39.75 53.80 48.60
C SER A 494 40.06 54.73 49.79
N THR A 495 39.23 54.72 50.85
CA THR A 495 39.51 55.46 52.08
C THR A 495 40.65 54.82 52.87
N LEU A 496 40.70 53.49 52.97
CA LEU A 496 41.80 52.78 53.63
C LEU A 496 43.14 52.92 52.87
N GLU A 497 43.12 53.05 51.54
CA GLU A 497 44.29 53.35 50.72
C GLU A 497 44.76 54.79 50.97
N ALA A 498 43.85 55.77 50.99
CA ALA A 498 44.16 57.16 51.36
C ALA A 498 44.66 57.29 52.80
N GLU A 499 44.10 56.56 53.76
CA GLU A 499 44.57 56.50 55.15
C GLU A 499 45.93 55.81 55.26
N ASN A 500 46.21 54.78 54.45
CA ASN A 500 47.54 54.14 54.39
C ASN A 500 48.59 55.09 53.81
N ASP A 501 48.27 55.86 52.77
CA ASP A 501 49.20 56.84 52.21
C ASP A 501 49.37 58.06 53.12
N ALA A 502 48.33 58.48 53.85
CA ALA A 502 48.47 59.44 54.94
C ALA A 502 49.35 58.91 56.08
N CYS A 503 49.19 57.63 56.47
CA CYS A 503 50.06 56.96 57.46
C CYS A 503 51.51 56.83 56.96
N ARG A 504 51.73 56.59 55.67
CA ARG A 504 53.07 56.57 55.05
C ARG A 504 53.71 57.95 55.06
N GLN A 505 52.97 59.00 54.73
CA GLN A 505 53.43 60.39 54.81
C GLN A 505 53.74 60.79 56.26
N GLN A 506 52.88 60.43 57.22
CA GLN A 506 53.15 60.64 58.65
C GLN A 506 54.38 59.85 59.12
N ARG A 507 54.58 58.61 58.67
CA ARG A 507 55.80 57.84 58.98
C ARG A 507 57.06 58.48 58.39
N ALA A 508 57.01 58.95 57.14
CA ALA A 508 58.13 59.68 56.54
C ALA A 508 58.45 60.98 57.29
N ALA A 509 57.44 61.76 57.66
CA ALA A 509 57.61 62.96 58.48
C ALA A 509 58.17 62.64 59.88
N LEU A 510 57.69 61.56 60.52
CA LEU A 510 58.22 61.08 61.79
C LEU A 510 59.65 60.51 61.66
N GLU A 511 60.05 60.00 60.50
CA GLU A 511 61.43 59.57 60.23
C GLU A 511 62.36 60.77 59.99
N GLU A 512 61.89 61.85 59.35
CA GLU A 512 62.60 63.14 59.30
C GLU A 512 62.72 63.79 60.69
N GLU A 513 61.63 63.84 61.47
CA GLU A 513 61.68 64.31 62.86
C GLU A 513 62.60 63.45 63.71
N ARG A 514 62.60 62.12 63.52
CA ARG A 514 63.50 61.19 64.21
C ARG A 514 64.96 61.39 63.80
N ALA A 515 65.24 61.72 62.53
CA ALA A 515 66.57 62.12 62.10
C ALA A 515 67.03 63.44 62.74
N GLY A 516 66.12 64.42 62.85
CA GLY A 516 66.34 65.67 63.59
C GLY A 516 66.54 65.45 65.10
N LEU A 517 65.78 64.53 65.70
CA LEU A 517 65.95 64.12 67.10
C LEU A 517 67.24 63.34 67.32
N VAL A 518 67.76 62.59 66.35
CA VAL A 518 69.08 61.96 66.40
C VAL A 518 70.22 62.97 66.28
N GLN A 519 70.02 64.12 65.61
CA GLN A 519 70.96 65.25 65.72
C GLN A 519 70.88 65.90 67.11
N ARG A 520 69.66 66.21 67.59
CA ARG A 520 69.46 66.76 68.94
C ARG A 520 69.94 65.82 70.06
N ALA A 521 69.91 64.50 69.86
CA ALA A 521 70.47 63.54 70.81
C ALA A 521 71.97 63.77 71.03
N ARG A 522 72.73 64.08 69.97
CA ARG A 522 74.17 64.42 70.05
C ARG A 522 74.46 65.80 70.66
N GLU A 523 73.45 66.67 70.67
CA GLU A 523 73.47 67.95 71.40
C GLU A 523 73.05 67.76 72.88
N LEU A 524 72.23 66.74 73.17
CA LEU A 524 71.76 66.38 74.51
C LEU A 524 72.74 65.49 75.28
N GLU A 525 73.51 64.62 74.63
CA GLU A 525 74.68 63.93 75.24
C GLU A 525 75.65 64.96 75.88
N GLN A 526 75.76 66.16 75.29
CA GLN A 526 76.56 67.29 75.81
C GLN A 526 75.87 68.06 76.95
N MET A 527 74.60 67.76 77.27
CA MET A 527 73.85 68.32 78.40
C MET A 527 73.58 67.31 79.52
N GLU A 528 73.57 66.00 79.23
CA GLU A 528 73.40 64.94 80.23
C GLU A 528 74.51 64.95 81.28
N GLU A 529 75.75 65.33 80.92
CA GLU A 529 76.84 65.57 81.87
C GLU A 529 76.49 66.65 82.93
N GLY A 530 75.61 67.60 82.60
CA GLY A 530 75.32 68.76 83.43
C GLY A 530 74.26 68.54 84.52
N LEU A 531 73.30 67.63 84.29
CA LEU A 531 72.09 67.51 85.11
C LEU A 531 71.81 66.09 85.63
N THR A 532 72.82 65.57 86.30
CA THR A 532 72.66 64.81 87.57
C THR A 532 71.99 65.66 88.67
N ARG A 533 70.80 66.21 88.36
CA ARG A 533 69.91 67.02 89.21
C ARG A 533 68.45 66.55 89.03
N ARG A 534 68.23 65.23 89.09
CA ARG A 534 67.96 64.44 90.32
C ARG A 534 66.49 64.20 90.68
N GLN A 535 65.53 64.90 90.06
CA GLN A 535 64.14 64.89 90.58
C GLN A 535 63.05 64.53 89.57
N THR A 536 63.35 64.38 88.28
CA THR A 536 62.41 63.86 87.26
C THR A 536 62.31 62.32 87.25
N GLU A 537 63.28 61.62 87.82
CA GLU A 537 63.37 60.15 87.83
C GLU A 537 62.29 59.48 88.71
N LEU A 538 61.67 60.22 89.65
CA LEU A 538 60.70 59.67 90.60
C LEU A 538 59.26 59.67 90.06
N ASP A 539 58.85 60.70 89.32
CA ASP A 539 57.47 60.82 88.82
C ASP A 539 57.21 59.94 87.58
N ALA A 540 58.26 59.66 86.78
CA ALA A 540 58.15 58.83 85.58
C ALA A 540 57.82 57.35 85.87
N LEU A 541 58.19 56.84 87.06
CA LEU A 541 57.95 55.44 87.43
C LEU A 541 56.47 55.12 87.72
N GLN A 542 55.66 56.13 88.03
CA GLN A 542 54.22 55.95 88.26
C GLN A 542 53.41 55.92 86.96
N THR A 543 53.79 56.68 85.94
CA THR A 543 53.10 56.67 84.63
C THR A 543 53.44 55.45 83.78
N GLY A 544 54.64 54.88 83.94
CA GLY A 544 55.04 53.64 83.26
C GLY A 544 54.19 52.42 83.65
N THR A 545 53.80 52.29 84.92
CA THR A 545 53.00 51.14 85.39
C THR A 545 51.54 51.22 84.95
N GLU A 546 50.95 52.42 84.88
CA GLU A 546 49.60 52.59 84.32
C GLU A 546 49.54 52.28 82.82
N ASN A 547 50.54 52.71 82.04
CA ASN A 547 50.58 52.44 80.60
C ASN A 547 50.80 50.95 80.32
N ALA A 548 51.68 50.27 81.05
CA ALA A 548 51.83 48.82 80.96
C ALA A 548 50.53 48.05 81.29
N MET A 549 49.69 48.55 82.21
CA MET A 549 48.37 47.98 82.48
C MET A 549 47.34 48.26 81.38
N ARG A 550 47.43 49.40 80.67
CA ARG A 550 46.61 49.68 79.48
C ARG A 550 47.02 48.79 78.30
N GLU A 551 48.31 48.63 78.06
CA GLU A 551 48.85 47.73 77.03
C GLU A 551 48.50 46.26 77.30
N ALA A 552 48.69 45.77 78.53
CA ALA A 552 48.30 44.41 78.92
C ALA A 552 46.79 44.14 78.82
N ARG A 553 45.97 45.19 78.93
CA ARG A 553 44.52 45.12 78.69
C ARG A 553 44.21 45.08 77.19
N CYS A 554 44.81 45.98 76.40
CA CYS A 554 44.63 46.01 74.95
C CYS A 554 45.08 44.69 74.30
N ILE A 555 46.22 44.13 74.73
CA ILE A 555 46.71 42.80 74.31
C ILE A 555 45.70 41.69 74.67
N ARG A 556 45.03 41.77 75.82
CA ARG A 556 43.97 40.79 76.17
C ARG A 556 42.76 40.91 75.26
N GLU A 557 42.28 42.13 75.03
CA GLU A 557 41.16 42.42 74.15
C GLU A 557 41.49 42.00 72.69
N ASP A 558 42.73 42.22 72.23
CA ASP A 558 43.29 41.67 70.97
C ASP A 558 43.30 40.13 70.93
N THR A 559 43.75 39.46 72.01
CA THR A 559 43.74 37.99 72.04
C THR A 559 42.32 37.42 72.08
N GLN A 560 41.36 38.12 72.69
CA GLN A 560 39.95 37.71 72.70
C GLN A 560 39.30 37.93 71.32
N ALA A 561 39.63 39.02 70.63
CA ALA A 561 39.23 39.23 69.23
C ALA A 561 39.80 38.14 68.32
N ARG A 562 41.10 37.80 68.45
CA ARG A 562 41.72 36.70 67.69
C ARG A 562 41.17 35.32 68.05
N GLN A 563 40.74 35.10 69.30
CA GLN A 563 40.05 33.87 69.68
C GLN A 563 38.71 33.78 68.95
N ALA A 564 37.89 34.84 68.96
CA ALA A 564 36.64 34.88 68.21
C ALA A 564 36.83 34.76 66.68
N GLU A 565 37.91 35.29 66.11
CA GLU A 565 38.30 35.04 64.71
C GLU A 565 38.71 33.58 64.44
N LEU A 566 39.25 32.86 65.43
CA LEU A 566 39.57 31.44 65.30
C LEU A 566 38.31 30.60 65.44
N ASP A 567 37.51 30.82 66.49
CA ASP A 567 36.27 30.10 66.75
C ASP A 567 35.28 30.22 65.56
N SER A 568 35.21 31.40 64.92
CA SER A 568 34.39 31.61 63.71
C SER A 568 35.00 31.03 62.42
N ARG A 569 36.34 30.92 62.32
CA ARG A 569 36.99 30.16 61.24
C ARG A 569 36.83 28.66 61.40
N GLU A 570 36.87 28.14 62.63
CA GLU A 570 36.59 26.74 62.93
C GLU A 570 35.14 26.38 62.57
N GLN A 571 34.16 27.22 62.93
CA GLN A 571 32.76 27.06 62.49
C GLN A 571 32.63 27.10 60.95
N SER A 572 33.28 28.06 60.28
CA SER A 572 33.27 28.14 58.82
C SER A 572 33.95 26.94 58.13
N LEU A 573 34.95 26.33 58.77
CA LEU A 573 35.58 25.09 58.30
C LEU A 573 34.69 23.87 58.53
N GLU A 574 34.04 23.73 59.68
CA GLU A 574 33.05 22.66 59.91
C GLU A 574 31.87 22.73 58.91
N GLU A 575 31.38 23.93 58.60
CA GLU A 575 30.37 24.14 57.57
C GLU A 575 30.89 23.71 56.19
N ARG A 576 32.15 24.01 55.87
CA ARG A 576 32.78 23.61 54.61
C ARG A 576 33.04 22.11 54.50
N GLU A 577 33.39 21.46 55.60
CA GLU A 577 33.54 20.00 55.68
C GLU A 577 32.19 19.31 55.45
N ARG A 578 31.12 19.76 56.12
CA ARG A 578 29.75 19.26 55.89
C ARG A 578 29.29 19.48 54.45
N GLU A 579 29.61 20.63 53.85
CA GLU A 579 29.29 20.93 52.45
C GLU A 579 30.06 20.02 51.48
N LEU A 580 31.33 19.69 51.78
CA LEU A 580 32.14 18.74 51.01
C LEU A 580 31.69 17.28 51.19
N GLU A 581 31.23 16.87 52.37
CA GLU A 581 30.61 15.56 52.58
C GLU A 581 29.27 15.42 51.83
N ALA A 582 28.45 16.48 51.81
CA ALA A 582 27.24 16.53 50.99
C ALA A 582 27.57 16.44 49.48
N GLN A 583 28.63 17.12 49.02
CA GLN A 583 29.07 17.01 47.62
C GLN A 583 29.63 15.63 47.28
N ARG A 584 30.38 14.98 48.19
CA ARG A 584 30.88 13.60 48.01
C ARG A 584 29.74 12.59 47.92
N THR A 585 28.77 12.65 48.82
CA THR A 585 27.62 11.74 48.80
C THR A 585 26.71 11.97 47.59
N ALA A 586 26.57 13.22 47.11
CA ALA A 586 25.91 13.50 45.83
C ALA A 586 26.67 12.92 44.62
N LEU A 587 28.02 13.01 44.61
CA LEU A 587 28.85 12.42 43.57
C LEU A 587 28.79 10.89 43.56
N GLU A 588 28.85 10.23 44.72
CA GLU A 588 28.67 8.77 44.82
C GLU A 588 27.31 8.31 44.29
N ASN A 589 26.24 9.04 44.61
CA ASN A 589 24.90 8.71 44.12
C ASN A 589 24.80 8.92 42.60
N SER A 590 25.36 10.00 42.06
CA SER A 590 25.42 10.23 40.61
C SER A 590 26.28 9.18 39.88
N GLN A 591 27.34 8.67 40.50
CA GLN A 591 28.11 7.54 39.97
C GLN A 591 27.26 6.26 39.92
N ARG A 592 26.56 5.91 41.01
CA ARG A 592 25.64 4.76 41.04
C ARG A 592 24.51 4.88 40.01
N GLU A 593 23.98 6.08 39.80
CA GLU A 593 22.99 6.36 38.75
C GLU A 593 23.57 6.15 37.35
N GLN A 594 24.81 6.60 37.09
CA GLN A 594 25.48 6.36 35.80
C GLN A 594 25.82 4.88 35.58
N GLU A 595 26.19 4.13 36.62
CA GLU A 595 26.41 2.68 36.55
C GLU A 595 25.11 1.94 36.22
N GLN A 596 24.00 2.30 36.87
CA GLN A 596 22.67 1.76 36.56
C GLN A 596 22.24 2.10 35.13
N GLN A 597 22.44 3.35 34.68
CA GLN A 597 22.15 3.75 33.30
C GLN A 597 23.00 2.97 32.28
N ARG A 598 24.29 2.74 32.56
CA ARG A 598 25.17 1.91 31.70
C ARG A 598 24.68 0.46 31.61
N ALA A 599 24.31 -0.15 32.74
CA ALA A 599 23.79 -1.51 32.76
C ALA A 599 22.44 -1.63 32.01
N ILE A 600 21.57 -0.62 32.11
CA ILE A 600 20.33 -0.54 31.31
C ILE A 600 20.65 -0.40 29.81
N ILE A 601 21.61 0.45 29.44
CA ILE A 601 22.04 0.61 28.05
C ILE A 601 22.59 -0.71 27.48
N GLU A 602 23.51 -1.39 28.19
CA GLU A 602 24.03 -2.70 27.77
C GLU A 602 22.92 -3.75 27.61
N HIS A 603 21.92 -3.77 28.50
CA HIS A 603 20.75 -4.64 28.35
C HIS A 603 19.97 -4.32 27.08
N THR A 604 19.67 -3.04 26.83
CA THR A 604 18.92 -2.64 25.62
C THR A 604 19.71 -2.87 24.33
N ASP A 605 21.04 -2.72 24.33
CA ASP A 605 21.87 -3.06 23.16
C ASP A 605 21.90 -4.58 22.92
N GLN A 606 21.91 -5.40 23.98
CA GLN A 606 21.76 -6.85 23.86
C GLN A 606 20.39 -7.23 23.29
N GLU A 607 19.28 -6.69 23.81
CA GLU A 607 17.93 -6.90 23.25
C GLU A 607 17.81 -6.43 21.80
N LEU A 608 18.39 -5.27 21.46
CA LEU A 608 18.42 -4.76 20.09
C LEU A 608 19.29 -5.64 19.17
N SER A 609 20.37 -6.25 19.66
CA SER A 609 21.16 -7.21 18.89
C SER A 609 20.38 -8.49 18.58
N GLN A 610 19.65 -9.03 19.55
CA GLN A 610 18.79 -10.21 19.39
C GLN A 610 17.65 -9.93 18.41
N ARG A 611 16.94 -8.80 18.58
CA ARG A 611 15.88 -8.38 17.66
C ARG A 611 16.39 -8.16 16.23
N ARG A 612 17.61 -7.64 16.04
CA ARG A 612 18.25 -7.53 14.71
C ARG A 612 18.47 -8.92 14.08
N GLN A 613 18.94 -9.90 14.84
CA GLN A 613 19.09 -11.27 14.37
C GLN A 613 17.74 -11.89 13.98
N GLU A 614 16.69 -11.74 14.81
CA GLU A 614 15.33 -12.16 14.45
C GLU A 614 14.83 -11.52 13.15
N PHE A 615 15.09 -10.22 12.94
CA PHE A 615 14.70 -9.54 11.71
C PHE A 615 15.49 -10.00 10.49
N GLU A 616 16.78 -10.31 10.63
CA GLU A 616 17.57 -10.93 9.56
C GLU A 616 17.07 -12.34 9.20
N GLU A 617 16.72 -13.16 10.18
CA GLU A 617 16.17 -14.50 9.94
C GLU A 617 14.79 -14.41 9.27
N ARG A 618 13.89 -13.57 9.77
CA ARG A 618 12.58 -13.29 9.14
C ARG A 618 12.73 -12.75 7.71
N ALA A 619 13.75 -11.93 7.42
CA ALA A 619 14.04 -11.46 6.07
C ALA A 619 14.54 -12.58 5.14
N ARG A 620 15.37 -13.50 5.64
CA ARG A 620 15.82 -14.68 4.87
C ARG A 620 14.66 -15.63 4.57
N ASP A 621 13.78 -15.89 5.53
CA ASP A 621 12.58 -16.70 5.31
C ASP A 621 11.57 -16.02 4.39
N ALA A 622 11.39 -14.69 4.47
CA ALA A 622 10.55 -13.94 3.53
C ALA A 622 11.06 -14.05 2.09
N LEU A 623 12.38 -13.95 1.87
CA LEU A 623 13.01 -14.17 0.57
C LEU A 623 12.85 -15.63 0.09
N ARG A 624 12.89 -16.61 1.00
CA ARG A 624 12.66 -18.02 0.68
C ARG A 624 11.21 -18.26 0.25
N VAL A 625 10.24 -17.73 0.99
CA VAL A 625 8.81 -17.79 0.64
C VAL A 625 8.53 -17.05 -0.66
N GLN A 626 9.19 -15.93 -0.93
CA GLN A 626 9.10 -15.23 -2.21
C GLN A 626 9.59 -16.13 -3.36
N ALA A 627 10.75 -16.79 -3.22
CA ALA A 627 11.23 -17.73 -4.22
C ALA A 627 10.28 -18.93 -4.42
N GLU A 628 9.76 -19.52 -3.34
CA GLU A 628 8.74 -20.59 -3.38
C GLU A 628 7.45 -20.13 -4.08
N LEU A 629 7.06 -18.86 -3.94
CA LEU A 629 5.89 -18.29 -4.62
C LEU A 629 6.15 -18.04 -6.11
N GLU A 630 7.30 -17.50 -6.50
CA GLU A 630 7.63 -17.32 -7.93
C GLU A 630 7.74 -18.67 -8.67
N THR A 631 8.29 -19.73 -8.04
CA THR A 631 8.27 -21.07 -8.66
C THR A 631 6.84 -21.61 -8.79
N ARG A 632 5.96 -21.37 -7.80
CA ARG A 632 4.55 -21.78 -7.89
C ARG A 632 3.77 -21.01 -8.95
N LYS A 633 4.11 -19.74 -9.22
CA LYS A 633 3.52 -19.00 -10.35
C LYS A 633 3.94 -19.64 -11.68
N ALA A 634 5.22 -19.90 -11.88
CA ALA A 634 5.71 -20.56 -13.11
C ALA A 634 5.08 -21.95 -13.31
N ASP A 635 4.90 -22.74 -12.24
CA ASP A 635 4.18 -24.02 -12.27
C ASP A 635 2.69 -23.86 -12.65
N LEU A 636 2.04 -22.77 -12.21
CA LEU A 636 0.64 -22.48 -12.53
C LEU A 636 0.47 -21.97 -13.96
N GLU A 637 1.33 -21.05 -14.42
CA GLU A 637 1.39 -20.58 -15.81
C GLU A 637 1.64 -21.73 -16.79
N ALA A 638 2.55 -22.65 -16.45
CA ALA A 638 2.80 -23.86 -17.25
C ALA A 638 1.58 -24.80 -17.30
N ARG A 639 0.82 -24.91 -16.19
CA ARG A 639 -0.44 -25.69 -16.15
C ARG A 639 -1.58 -25.00 -16.91
N GLU A 640 -1.67 -23.67 -16.88
CA GLU A 640 -2.65 -22.90 -17.66
C GLU A 640 -2.44 -23.12 -19.15
N VAL A 641 -1.18 -23.04 -19.62
CA VAL A 641 -0.82 -23.39 -21.01
C VAL A 641 -1.14 -24.85 -21.35
N GLU A 642 -0.95 -25.80 -20.41
CA GLU A 642 -1.35 -27.19 -20.63
C GLU A 642 -2.90 -27.37 -20.69
N VAL A 643 -3.64 -26.65 -19.85
CA VAL A 643 -5.12 -26.66 -19.86
C VAL A 643 -5.66 -26.08 -21.15
N SER A 644 -5.24 -24.89 -21.57
CA SER A 644 -5.68 -24.29 -22.85
C SER A 644 -5.28 -25.13 -24.06
N ARG A 645 -4.14 -25.85 -23.98
CA ARG A 645 -3.79 -26.85 -25.00
C ARG A 645 -4.76 -28.03 -24.98
N ARG A 646 -5.12 -28.59 -23.82
CA ARG A 646 -6.08 -29.69 -23.69
C ARG A 646 -7.48 -29.28 -24.14
N GLU A 647 -7.90 -28.04 -23.87
CA GLU A 647 -9.15 -27.45 -24.37
C GLU A 647 -9.16 -27.38 -25.90
N ALA A 648 -8.07 -26.89 -26.52
CA ALA A 648 -7.92 -26.91 -27.98
C ALA A 648 -7.90 -28.34 -28.57
N GLU A 649 -7.22 -29.30 -27.92
CA GLU A 649 -7.24 -30.71 -28.32
C GLU A 649 -8.63 -31.36 -28.14
N MET A 650 -9.46 -30.89 -27.19
CA MET A 650 -10.84 -31.35 -27.01
C MET A 650 -11.79 -30.73 -28.04
N GLY A 651 -11.72 -29.42 -28.30
CA GLY A 651 -12.50 -28.78 -29.37
C GLY A 651 -12.18 -29.36 -30.76
N ALA A 652 -10.93 -29.76 -31.00
CA ALA A 652 -10.52 -30.50 -32.20
C ALA A 652 -11.11 -31.93 -32.27
N ARG A 653 -11.42 -32.55 -31.13
CA ARG A 653 -12.12 -33.85 -31.08
C ARG A 653 -13.62 -33.70 -31.23
N GLU A 654 -14.23 -32.69 -30.63
CA GLU A 654 -15.66 -32.39 -30.74
C GLU A 654 -16.05 -32.04 -32.19
N THR A 655 -15.24 -31.21 -32.87
CA THR A 655 -15.42 -30.94 -34.31
C THR A 655 -15.28 -32.20 -35.16
N ALA A 656 -14.23 -33.01 -34.94
CA ALA A 656 -14.05 -34.28 -35.65
C ALA A 656 -15.11 -35.34 -35.34
N LEU A 657 -15.76 -35.28 -34.17
CA LEU A 657 -16.93 -36.10 -33.83
C LEU A 657 -18.17 -35.61 -34.56
N GLY A 658 -18.45 -34.31 -34.57
CA GLY A 658 -19.56 -33.72 -35.32
C GLY A 658 -19.47 -33.93 -36.84
N GLU A 659 -18.25 -33.99 -37.39
CA GLU A 659 -18.02 -34.41 -38.79
C GLU A 659 -18.33 -35.89 -39.01
N ARG A 660 -17.95 -36.77 -38.08
CA ARG A 660 -18.30 -38.20 -38.15
C ARG A 660 -19.79 -38.45 -37.99
N GLU A 661 -20.47 -37.74 -37.09
CA GLU A 661 -21.93 -37.81 -36.91
C GLU A 661 -22.67 -37.40 -38.19
N ARG A 662 -22.21 -36.34 -38.88
CA ARG A 662 -22.72 -35.96 -40.20
C ARG A 662 -22.52 -37.07 -41.23
N HIS A 663 -21.31 -37.62 -41.34
CA HIS A 663 -21.04 -38.72 -42.28
C HIS A 663 -21.83 -40.00 -41.96
N CYS A 664 -22.09 -40.30 -40.68
CA CYS A 664 -22.99 -41.38 -40.29
C CYS A 664 -24.44 -41.08 -40.73
N ALA A 665 -24.95 -39.87 -40.49
CA ALA A 665 -26.29 -39.47 -40.91
C ALA A 665 -26.45 -39.42 -42.45
N GLU A 666 -25.40 -39.05 -43.18
CA GLU A 666 -25.33 -39.13 -44.64
C GLU A 666 -25.40 -40.59 -45.11
N ALA A 667 -24.58 -41.48 -44.53
CA ALA A 667 -24.59 -42.91 -44.84
C ALA A 667 -25.90 -43.62 -44.47
N GLU A 668 -26.56 -43.20 -43.38
CA GLU A 668 -27.89 -43.68 -43.00
C GLU A 668 -28.95 -43.24 -44.01
N GLN A 669 -28.90 -41.99 -44.50
CA GLN A 669 -29.79 -41.52 -45.57
C GLN A 669 -29.53 -42.26 -46.90
N GLU A 670 -28.29 -42.54 -47.26
CA GLU A 670 -27.96 -43.36 -48.43
C GLU A 670 -28.48 -44.79 -48.26
N CYS A 671 -28.30 -45.40 -47.09
CA CYS A 671 -28.84 -46.73 -46.79
C CYS A 671 -30.38 -46.75 -46.83
N ALA A 672 -31.05 -45.68 -46.38
CA ALA A 672 -32.51 -45.55 -46.48
C ALA A 672 -32.97 -45.44 -47.94
N ARG A 673 -32.28 -44.66 -48.77
CA ARG A 673 -32.55 -44.58 -50.23
C ARG A 673 -32.35 -45.93 -50.92
N VAL A 674 -31.23 -46.61 -50.66
CA VAL A 674 -30.95 -47.93 -51.24
C VAL A 674 -31.97 -48.98 -50.80
N ARG A 675 -32.51 -48.91 -49.57
CA ARG A 675 -33.63 -49.76 -49.14
C ARG A 675 -34.90 -49.47 -49.94
N ALA A 676 -35.29 -48.20 -50.08
CA ALA A 676 -36.46 -47.82 -50.87
C ALA A 676 -36.34 -48.24 -52.36
N ASP A 677 -35.16 -48.06 -52.97
CA ASP A 677 -34.86 -48.52 -54.33
C ASP A 677 -34.99 -50.05 -54.47
N LEU A 678 -34.57 -50.80 -53.44
CA LEU A 678 -34.68 -52.27 -53.41
C LEU A 678 -36.13 -52.74 -53.18
N GLU A 679 -36.89 -52.04 -52.33
CA GLU A 679 -38.32 -52.29 -52.10
C GLU A 679 -39.15 -52.02 -53.37
N GLN A 680 -38.87 -50.91 -54.08
CA GLN A 680 -39.48 -50.66 -55.40
C GLN A 680 -39.14 -51.77 -56.39
N ARG A 681 -37.87 -52.17 -56.49
CA ARG A 681 -37.44 -53.25 -57.40
C ARG A 681 -38.05 -54.61 -57.03
N ALA A 682 -38.29 -54.88 -55.75
CA ALA A 682 -39.01 -56.08 -55.33
C ALA A 682 -40.48 -56.03 -55.83
N GLY A 683 -41.15 -54.88 -55.69
CA GLY A 683 -42.49 -54.66 -56.25
C GLY A 683 -42.53 -54.86 -57.77
N GLU A 684 -41.61 -54.24 -58.52
CA GLU A 684 -41.50 -54.42 -59.97
C GLU A 684 -41.20 -55.88 -60.38
N LEU A 685 -40.52 -56.66 -59.54
CA LEU A 685 -40.27 -58.07 -59.78
C LEU A 685 -41.51 -58.92 -59.48
N GLU A 686 -42.25 -58.64 -58.40
CA GLU A 686 -43.54 -59.30 -58.14
C GLU A 686 -44.56 -59.04 -59.24
N GLU A 687 -44.62 -57.81 -59.79
CA GLU A 687 -45.50 -57.50 -60.92
C GLU A 687 -45.09 -58.29 -62.17
N ARG A 688 -43.79 -58.32 -62.51
CA ARG A 688 -43.28 -59.14 -63.63
C ARG A 688 -43.50 -60.64 -63.41
N GLU A 689 -43.44 -61.15 -62.17
CA GLU A 689 -43.77 -62.55 -61.87
C GLU A 689 -45.26 -62.84 -62.08
N ARG A 690 -46.16 -61.92 -61.71
CA ARG A 690 -47.60 -62.02 -61.99
C ARG A 690 -47.87 -62.01 -63.51
N GLU A 691 -47.28 -61.06 -64.24
CA GLU A 691 -47.35 -61.01 -65.72
C GLU A 691 -46.85 -62.33 -66.37
N LEU A 692 -45.74 -62.88 -65.88
CA LEU A 692 -45.19 -64.14 -66.39
C LEU A 692 -46.05 -65.36 -66.03
N VAL A 693 -46.78 -65.34 -64.91
CA VAL A 693 -47.75 -66.38 -64.55
C VAL A 693 -49.00 -66.29 -65.44
N GLU A 694 -49.50 -65.09 -65.74
CA GLU A 694 -50.61 -64.90 -66.66
C GLU A 694 -50.22 -65.29 -68.10
N ALA A 695 -49.06 -64.84 -68.60
CA ALA A 695 -48.55 -65.24 -69.91
C ALA A 695 -48.33 -66.77 -70.03
N ARG A 696 -47.89 -67.44 -68.95
CA ARG A 696 -47.82 -68.91 -68.89
C ARG A 696 -49.19 -69.57 -68.98
N ARG A 697 -50.21 -69.00 -68.33
CA ARG A 697 -51.60 -69.47 -68.42
C ARG A 697 -52.16 -69.31 -69.82
N ASP A 698 -51.98 -68.16 -70.44
CA ASP A 698 -52.43 -67.92 -71.82
C ASP A 698 -51.77 -68.89 -72.81
N LEU A 699 -50.49 -69.20 -72.61
CA LEU A 699 -49.78 -70.20 -73.40
C LEU A 699 -50.30 -71.63 -73.18
N THR A 700 -50.72 -72.01 -71.96
CA THR A 700 -51.35 -73.33 -71.74
C THR A 700 -52.76 -73.39 -72.30
N GLU A 701 -53.54 -72.31 -72.24
CA GLU A 701 -54.86 -72.25 -72.89
C GLU A 701 -54.73 -72.28 -74.43
N ALA A 702 -53.77 -71.56 -75.01
CA ALA A 702 -53.47 -71.62 -76.45
C ALA A 702 -53.03 -73.02 -76.89
N ARG A 703 -52.19 -73.69 -76.08
CA ARG A 703 -51.78 -75.09 -76.31
C ARG A 703 -52.99 -76.03 -76.29
N ASN A 704 -53.89 -75.91 -75.32
CA ASN A 704 -55.07 -76.78 -75.22
C ASN A 704 -55.97 -76.63 -76.46
N ARG A 705 -56.21 -75.39 -76.93
CA ARG A 705 -56.94 -75.11 -78.17
C ARG A 705 -56.25 -75.72 -79.40
N ALA A 706 -54.91 -75.75 -79.43
CA ALA A 706 -54.16 -76.41 -80.50
C ALA A 706 -54.33 -77.94 -80.46
N GLU A 707 -54.20 -78.58 -79.29
CA GLU A 707 -54.42 -80.03 -79.12
C GLU A 707 -55.86 -80.45 -79.45
N GLU A 708 -56.85 -79.61 -79.14
CA GLU A 708 -58.25 -79.80 -79.56
C GLU A 708 -58.40 -79.74 -81.09
N SER A 709 -57.74 -78.77 -81.75
CA SER A 709 -57.76 -78.67 -83.21
C SER A 709 -57.07 -79.85 -83.91
N GLU A 710 -56.00 -80.39 -83.32
CA GLU A 710 -55.32 -81.59 -83.85
C GLU A 710 -56.21 -82.84 -83.72
N ARG A 711 -56.93 -83.00 -82.59
CA ARG A 711 -57.94 -84.06 -82.42
C ARG A 711 -59.07 -83.95 -83.44
N ALA A 712 -59.55 -82.74 -83.73
CA ALA A 712 -60.56 -82.51 -84.76
C ALA A 712 -60.05 -82.86 -86.18
N LEU A 713 -58.80 -82.52 -86.50
CA LEU A 713 -58.16 -82.89 -87.77
C LEU A 713 -57.90 -84.40 -87.90
N LEU A 714 -57.60 -85.09 -86.79
CA LEU A 714 -57.51 -86.56 -86.75
C LEU A 714 -58.87 -87.21 -86.99
N GLN A 715 -59.94 -86.67 -86.41
CA GLN A 715 -61.31 -87.11 -86.65
C GLN A 715 -61.68 -86.99 -88.13
N GLN A 716 -61.45 -85.81 -88.74
CA GLN A 716 -61.71 -85.57 -90.18
C GLN A 716 -60.92 -86.53 -91.09
N LYS A 717 -59.68 -86.90 -90.73
CA LYS A 717 -58.89 -87.89 -91.48
C LYS A 717 -59.51 -89.30 -91.42
N GLN A 718 -60.10 -89.69 -90.29
CA GLN A 718 -60.80 -90.96 -90.15
C GLN A 718 -62.10 -90.97 -90.97
N ASP A 719 -62.87 -89.87 -90.94
CA ASP A 719 -64.08 -89.72 -91.75
C ASP A 719 -63.77 -89.74 -93.25
N LEU A 720 -62.70 -89.08 -93.70
CA LEU A 720 -62.22 -89.13 -95.08
C LEU A 720 -61.86 -90.57 -95.50
N ALA A 721 -61.09 -91.30 -94.70
CA ALA A 721 -60.77 -92.70 -94.99
C ALA A 721 -62.02 -93.60 -95.08
N ALA A 722 -63.05 -93.32 -94.26
CA ALA A 722 -64.35 -93.99 -94.33
C ALA A 722 -65.16 -93.62 -95.58
N THR A 723 -64.95 -92.44 -96.18
CA THR A 723 -65.52 -92.09 -97.49
C THR A 723 -64.78 -92.75 -98.66
N GLU A 724 -63.44 -92.80 -98.63
CA GLU A 724 -62.67 -93.52 -99.66
C GLU A 724 -63.07 -95.00 -99.77
N HIS A 725 -63.29 -95.67 -98.64
CA HIS A 725 -63.72 -97.08 -98.64
C HIS A 725 -65.05 -97.29 -99.37
N LYS A 726 -66.01 -96.37 -99.19
CA LYS A 726 -67.32 -96.42 -99.86
C LYS A 726 -67.20 -96.20 -101.37
N ILE A 727 -66.29 -95.31 -101.80
CA ILE A 727 -66.01 -95.08 -103.23
C ILE A 727 -65.42 -96.35 -103.86
N ARG A 728 -64.41 -96.98 -103.24
CA ARG A 728 -63.80 -98.23 -103.74
C ARG A 728 -64.81 -99.39 -103.84
N GLN A 729 -65.79 -99.46 -102.94
CA GLN A 729 -66.89 -100.44 -103.07
C GLN A 729 -67.75 -100.17 -104.32
N ALA A 730 -68.22 -98.93 -104.51
CA ALA A 730 -69.04 -98.56 -105.67
C ALA A 730 -68.31 -98.75 -107.02
N GLU A 731 -66.99 -98.51 -107.06
CA GLU A 731 -66.15 -98.78 -108.25
C GLU A 731 -66.14 -100.29 -108.59
N SER A 732 -66.06 -101.17 -107.59
CA SER A 732 -66.07 -102.62 -107.80
C SER A 732 -67.42 -103.14 -108.33
N GLU A 733 -68.54 -102.57 -107.85
CA GLU A 733 -69.89 -102.90 -108.31
C GLU A 733 -70.10 -102.46 -109.78
N ALA A 734 -69.58 -101.29 -110.15
CA ALA A 734 -69.63 -100.79 -111.53
C ALA A 734 -68.82 -101.66 -112.51
N GLN A 735 -67.66 -102.18 -112.10
CA GLN A 735 -66.84 -103.09 -112.93
C GLN A 735 -67.57 -104.42 -113.21
N ALA A 736 -68.21 -105.01 -112.20
CA ALA A 736 -68.98 -106.26 -112.35
C ALA A 736 -70.18 -106.13 -113.30
N ALA A 737 -70.81 -104.95 -113.40
CA ALA A 737 -71.86 -104.69 -114.37
C ALA A 737 -71.32 -104.68 -115.83
N LEU A 738 -70.09 -104.18 -116.03
CA LEU A 738 -69.46 -103.99 -117.34
C LEU A 738 -69.02 -105.33 -117.98
N GLU A 739 -68.58 -106.30 -117.18
CA GLU A 739 -68.24 -107.65 -117.68
C GLU A 739 -69.48 -108.44 -118.15
N ASN A 740 -70.61 -108.29 -117.45
CA ASN A 740 -71.86 -108.95 -117.81
C ASN A 740 -72.42 -108.45 -119.16
N ALA A 741 -72.20 -107.19 -119.51
CA ALA A 741 -72.60 -106.64 -120.82
C ALA A 741 -71.82 -107.30 -121.97
N ARG A 742 -70.49 -107.43 -121.86
CA ARG A 742 -69.63 -107.99 -122.92
C ARG A 742 -69.97 -109.44 -123.28
N ARG A 743 -70.28 -110.26 -122.28
CA ARG A 743 -70.67 -111.68 -122.47
C ARG A 743 -71.95 -111.87 -123.31
N LEU A 744 -72.80 -110.85 -123.41
CA LEU A 744 -74.02 -110.91 -124.22
C LEU A 744 -73.77 -110.56 -125.70
N GLU A 745 -72.78 -109.72 -126.02
CA GLU A 745 -72.41 -109.39 -127.40
C GLU A 745 -71.73 -110.56 -128.12
N GLU A 746 -70.83 -111.28 -127.42
CA GLU A 746 -70.09 -112.42 -128.00
C GLU A 746 -71.03 -113.56 -128.42
N GLN A 747 -72.08 -113.82 -127.63
CA GLN A 747 -73.10 -114.83 -127.92
C GLN A 747 -73.98 -114.50 -129.15
N ALA A 748 -74.07 -113.23 -129.54
CA ALA A 748 -74.83 -112.82 -130.72
C ALA A 748 -74.04 -113.07 -132.03
N ARG A 749 -72.71 -112.86 -132.02
CA ARG A 749 -71.88 -112.97 -133.23
C ARG A 749 -71.73 -114.42 -133.71
N ALA A 750 -71.47 -115.36 -132.79
CA ALA A 750 -71.22 -116.76 -133.11
C ALA A 750 -72.38 -117.50 -133.83
N ARG A 751 -73.57 -116.90 -133.94
CA ARG A 751 -74.74 -117.48 -134.63
C ARG A 751 -74.92 -117.02 -136.08
N ALA A 752 -74.12 -116.07 -136.57
CA ALA A 752 -74.18 -115.62 -137.97
C ALA A 752 -73.41 -116.59 -138.90
N ASP A 753 -72.15 -116.86 -138.54
CA ASP A 753 -71.15 -117.48 -139.42
C ASP A 753 -71.48 -118.91 -139.86
N GLU A 754 -72.29 -119.66 -139.10
CA GLU A 754 -72.73 -121.03 -139.47
C GLU A 754 -73.61 -121.08 -140.72
N THR A 755 -74.25 -119.96 -141.11
CA THR A 755 -75.22 -119.95 -142.22
C THR A 755 -74.59 -119.83 -143.60
N GLU A 756 -73.36 -119.32 -143.70
CA GLU A 756 -72.74 -118.96 -144.98
C GLU A 756 -71.91 -120.10 -145.61
N GLN A 757 -71.29 -120.94 -144.78
CA GLN A 757 -70.28 -121.92 -145.24
C GLN A 757 -70.82 -123.08 -146.09
N ARG A 758 -72.14 -123.31 -146.12
CA ARG A 758 -72.75 -124.48 -146.83
C ARG A 758 -73.09 -124.23 -148.30
N ALA A 759 -72.77 -123.06 -148.85
CA ALA A 759 -73.21 -122.66 -150.19
C ALA A 759 -72.20 -122.92 -151.33
N THR A 760 -70.92 -123.16 -151.03
CA THR A 760 -69.82 -122.96 -151.99
C THR A 760 -69.20 -124.22 -152.62
N GLU A 761 -69.49 -125.42 -152.12
CA GLU A 761 -68.77 -126.65 -152.53
C GLU A 761 -69.30 -127.30 -153.83
N LEU A 762 -70.35 -126.75 -154.45
CA LEU A 762 -71.16 -127.43 -155.48
C LEU A 762 -70.74 -127.23 -156.96
N SER A 763 -69.69 -126.46 -157.25
CA SER A 763 -69.48 -125.84 -158.59
C SER A 763 -68.57 -126.58 -159.59
N GLY A 764 -67.85 -127.64 -159.18
CA GLY A 764 -67.00 -128.45 -160.07
C GLY A 764 -65.63 -127.82 -160.43
N ARG A 765 -64.61 -128.55 -160.90
CA ARG A 765 -64.47 -129.98 -161.30
C ARG A 765 -65.25 -130.44 -162.54
N LEU A 766 -65.56 -129.52 -163.46
CA LEU A 766 -65.92 -129.85 -164.84
C LEU A 766 -64.90 -129.21 -165.80
N ALA A 767 -64.51 -129.95 -166.85
CA ALA A 767 -63.60 -129.54 -167.95
C ALA A 767 -62.18 -129.05 -167.54
N THR A 768 -61.08 -129.68 -167.95
CA THR A 768 -60.93 -130.89 -168.80
C THR A 768 -59.71 -131.69 -168.36
N ILE A 769 -59.92 -132.97 -168.07
CA ILE A 769 -58.95 -134.02 -168.42
C ILE A 769 -58.91 -134.08 -169.96
N GLU A 770 -57.89 -134.71 -170.53
CA GLU A 770 -57.65 -134.84 -171.97
C GLU A 770 -57.10 -133.57 -172.63
N GLU A 771 -56.02 -133.62 -173.42
CA GLU A 771 -54.91 -134.57 -173.55
C GLU A 771 -53.89 -133.86 -174.46
N ARG A 772 -52.57 -134.13 -174.28
CA ARG A 772 -51.39 -133.40 -174.82
C ARG A 772 -50.86 -132.28 -173.91
N GLU A 773 -49.55 -132.08 -173.78
CA GLU A 773 -48.41 -132.85 -174.31
C GLU A 773 -47.23 -132.86 -173.31
N THR A 774 -47.42 -133.63 -172.23
CA THR A 774 -46.45 -134.62 -171.75
C THR A 774 -44.96 -134.36 -172.02
N ALA A 775 -44.41 -133.29 -171.42
CA ALA A 775 -42.98 -133.00 -171.37
C ALA A 775 -42.63 -132.27 -170.05
N VAL A 776 -41.43 -132.52 -169.51
CA VAL A 776 -40.88 -131.90 -168.27
C VAL A 776 -41.79 -132.11 -167.04
N SER A 777 -41.80 -133.27 -166.36
CA SER A 777 -40.76 -134.28 -166.08
C SER A 777 -39.57 -133.78 -165.22
N GLU A 778 -39.37 -134.47 -164.10
CA GLU A 778 -38.08 -134.70 -163.41
C GLU A 778 -37.35 -133.49 -162.78
N ARG A 779 -38.14 -132.57 -162.22
CA ARG A 779 -37.86 -131.94 -160.91
C ARG A 779 -39.16 -131.97 -160.08
N GLU A 780 -39.48 -133.00 -159.30
CA GLU A 780 -38.73 -133.49 -158.12
C GLU A 780 -38.41 -132.28 -157.19
N ARG A 781 -39.42 -131.54 -156.71
CA ARG A 781 -40.50 -131.83 -155.72
C ARG A 781 -39.96 -131.74 -154.27
N ASN A 782 -40.37 -130.78 -153.44
CA ASN A 782 -41.73 -130.53 -152.86
C ASN A 782 -42.09 -131.64 -151.85
N LEU A 783 -42.56 -131.39 -150.61
CA LEU A 783 -43.17 -130.22 -149.92
C LEU A 783 -42.65 -130.18 -148.44
N THR A 784 -42.82 -129.19 -147.54
CA THR A 784 -43.32 -127.77 -147.50
C THR A 784 -42.73 -127.13 -146.22
N ALA A 785 -42.26 -125.88 -146.23
CA ALA A 785 -43.00 -124.60 -146.04
C ALA A 785 -43.77 -124.52 -144.69
N GLN A 786 -43.60 -123.53 -143.80
CA GLN A 786 -43.29 -122.07 -143.87
C GLN A 786 -44.49 -121.15 -144.20
N SER A 787 -44.89 -120.39 -143.17
CA SER A 787 -45.20 -118.95 -143.21
C SER A 787 -44.71 -118.36 -141.87
N GLU A 788 -43.67 -117.52 -141.90
CA GLU A 788 -43.77 -116.05 -141.78
C GLU A 788 -44.14 -115.60 -140.35
N GLU A 789 -43.24 -115.06 -139.51
CA GLU A 789 -42.05 -114.21 -139.70
C GLU A 789 -42.32 -112.69 -139.84
N SER A 790 -43.16 -112.12 -138.99
CA SER A 790 -43.05 -110.70 -138.61
C SER A 790 -43.69 -110.37 -137.26
N LEU A 791 -43.01 -109.90 -136.21
CA LEU A 791 -41.57 -109.88 -135.88
C LEU A 791 -41.45 -110.38 -134.43
N ARG A 792 -40.63 -111.38 -134.06
CA ARG A 792 -39.16 -111.43 -133.98
C ARG A 792 -38.50 -110.37 -133.07
N LEU A 793 -37.74 -110.89 -132.09
CA LEU A 793 -36.49 -110.34 -131.52
C LEU A 793 -36.56 -109.12 -130.55
N ALA A 794 -37.04 -109.35 -129.32
CA ALA A 794 -36.31 -109.10 -128.07
C ALA A 794 -37.16 -109.44 -126.82
N ALA A 795 -36.65 -109.98 -125.70
CA ALA A 795 -35.50 -110.84 -125.43
C ALA A 795 -35.76 -111.46 -124.01
N GLN A 796 -35.84 -112.76 -123.75
CA GLN A 796 -34.77 -113.77 -123.89
C GLN A 796 -33.37 -113.33 -123.37
N ALA A 797 -33.31 -112.36 -122.45
CA ALA A 797 -32.05 -111.89 -121.85
C ALA A 797 -32.16 -111.42 -120.38
N ALA A 798 -33.22 -111.82 -119.65
CA ALA A 798 -33.51 -111.32 -118.30
C ALA A 798 -33.33 -112.37 -117.17
N GLU A 799 -33.70 -113.63 -117.39
CA GLU A 799 -33.70 -114.67 -116.34
C GLU A 799 -32.29 -114.96 -115.80
N GLU A 800 -31.31 -115.12 -116.68
CA GLU A 800 -29.94 -115.50 -116.34
C GLU A 800 -29.15 -114.39 -115.61
N ARG A 801 -29.56 -113.11 -115.75
CA ARG A 801 -28.90 -112.00 -115.04
C ARG A 801 -29.13 -112.05 -113.53
N ARG A 802 -30.33 -112.47 -113.10
CA ARG A 802 -30.72 -112.51 -111.68
C ARG A 802 -29.83 -113.39 -110.80
N GLN A 803 -29.20 -114.41 -111.36
CA GLN A 803 -28.31 -115.32 -110.63
C GLN A 803 -26.85 -114.82 -110.58
N ALA A 804 -26.45 -113.93 -111.49
CA ALA A 804 -25.12 -113.29 -111.46
C ALA A 804 -25.07 -112.08 -110.51
N ASP A 805 -26.12 -111.26 -110.48
CA ASP A 805 -26.18 -110.07 -109.61
C ASP A 805 -26.15 -110.42 -108.11
N ALA A 806 -26.67 -111.59 -107.72
CA ALA A 806 -26.68 -112.05 -106.33
C ALA A 806 -25.27 -112.23 -105.73
N LEU A 807 -24.34 -112.84 -106.48
CA LEU A 807 -22.97 -113.10 -106.00
C LEU A 807 -22.12 -111.82 -106.00
N LEU A 808 -22.37 -110.89 -106.93
CA LEU A 808 -21.74 -109.56 -106.94
C LEU A 808 -22.26 -108.63 -105.84
N ALA A 809 -23.47 -108.84 -105.33
CA ALA A 809 -23.96 -108.17 -104.13
C ALA A 809 -23.21 -108.69 -102.88
N GLN A 810 -23.08 -110.01 -102.74
CA GLN A 810 -22.47 -110.65 -101.57
C GLN A 810 -21.00 -110.24 -101.39
N ALA A 811 -20.20 -110.28 -102.47
CA ALA A 811 -18.79 -109.85 -102.45
C ALA A 811 -18.59 -108.32 -102.30
N ARG A 812 -19.63 -107.51 -102.48
CA ARG A 812 -19.60 -106.07 -102.11
C ARG A 812 -19.91 -105.87 -100.64
N GLN A 813 -20.86 -106.63 -100.10
CA GLN A 813 -21.27 -106.52 -98.70
C GLN A 813 -20.14 -106.90 -97.74
N GLU A 814 -19.43 -108.01 -97.98
CA GLU A 814 -18.24 -108.40 -97.20
C GLU A 814 -17.12 -107.35 -97.22
N ARG A 815 -17.05 -106.54 -98.28
CA ARG A 815 -16.08 -105.46 -98.40
C ARG A 815 -16.51 -104.23 -97.59
N THR A 816 -17.76 -103.80 -97.74
CA THR A 816 -18.32 -102.71 -96.91
C THR A 816 -18.35 -103.03 -95.42
N ASP A 817 -18.51 -104.30 -95.06
CA ASP A 817 -18.50 -104.73 -93.65
C ASP A 817 -17.07 -104.83 -93.10
N ASN A 818 -16.05 -105.09 -93.94
CA ASN A 818 -14.64 -104.89 -93.58
C ASN A 818 -14.31 -103.40 -93.39
N ASP A 819 -14.71 -102.54 -94.34
CA ASP A 819 -14.47 -101.10 -94.26
C ASP A 819 -15.12 -100.51 -92.97
N ARG A 820 -16.35 -100.92 -92.65
CA ARG A 820 -17.05 -100.60 -91.39
C ARG A 820 -16.34 -101.13 -90.14
N LEU A 821 -15.74 -102.33 -90.19
CA LEU A 821 -14.94 -102.85 -89.08
C LEU A 821 -13.65 -102.04 -88.90
N GLN A 822 -13.07 -101.53 -89.98
CA GLN A 822 -11.86 -100.71 -89.95
C GLN A 822 -12.13 -99.26 -89.51
N GLU A 823 -13.29 -98.68 -89.87
CA GLU A 823 -13.84 -97.46 -89.28
C GLU A 823 -14.18 -97.65 -87.79
N SER A 824 -14.82 -98.78 -87.42
CA SER A 824 -15.13 -99.12 -86.03
C SER A 824 -13.87 -99.27 -85.17
N LEU A 825 -12.83 -99.94 -85.68
CA LEU A 825 -11.55 -100.09 -84.99
C LEU A 825 -10.84 -98.75 -84.82
N SER A 826 -10.70 -97.95 -85.88
CA SER A 826 -10.03 -96.64 -85.79
C SER A 826 -10.79 -95.63 -84.90
N ALA A 827 -12.13 -95.65 -84.89
CA ALA A 827 -12.92 -94.89 -83.92
C ALA A 827 -12.71 -95.38 -82.47
N ARG A 828 -12.49 -96.69 -82.27
CA ARG A 828 -12.24 -97.30 -80.96
C ARG A 828 -10.82 -97.05 -80.47
N GLU A 829 -9.83 -97.02 -81.36
CA GLU A 829 -8.46 -96.57 -81.09
C GLU A 829 -8.44 -95.08 -80.69
N GLN A 830 -9.21 -94.23 -81.38
CA GLN A 830 -9.36 -92.82 -80.98
C GLN A 830 -10.07 -92.67 -79.63
N GLN A 831 -11.08 -93.48 -79.31
CA GLN A 831 -11.71 -93.52 -77.98
C GLN A 831 -10.78 -94.06 -76.88
N LEU A 832 -9.88 -94.99 -77.21
CA LEU A 832 -8.87 -95.48 -76.27
C LEU A 832 -7.80 -94.40 -76.02
N LEU A 833 -7.30 -93.74 -77.07
CA LEU A 833 -6.39 -92.59 -76.95
C LEU A 833 -7.01 -91.39 -76.23
N SER A 834 -8.32 -91.15 -76.37
CA SER A 834 -8.99 -90.09 -75.59
C SER A 834 -9.14 -90.48 -74.12
N ARG A 835 -9.46 -91.76 -73.83
CA ARG A 835 -9.53 -92.28 -72.46
C ARG A 835 -8.18 -92.37 -71.78
N GLU A 836 -7.11 -92.71 -72.50
CA GLU A 836 -5.74 -92.72 -72.00
C GLU A 836 -5.28 -91.29 -71.64
N LYS A 837 -5.69 -90.29 -72.43
CA LYS A 837 -5.51 -88.86 -72.10
C LYS A 837 -6.37 -88.41 -70.91
N GLU A 838 -7.59 -88.94 -70.75
CA GLU A 838 -8.40 -88.69 -69.53
C GLU A 838 -7.82 -89.37 -68.29
N VAL A 839 -7.27 -90.58 -68.40
CA VAL A 839 -6.64 -91.31 -67.30
C VAL A 839 -5.36 -90.63 -66.88
N THR A 840 -4.43 -90.36 -67.80
CA THR A 840 -3.18 -89.63 -67.48
C THR A 840 -3.45 -88.21 -66.95
N ARG A 841 -4.53 -87.55 -67.42
CA ARG A 841 -5.01 -86.30 -66.81
C ARG A 841 -5.52 -86.51 -65.39
N ARG A 842 -6.33 -87.54 -65.11
CA ARG A 842 -6.82 -87.84 -63.75
C ARG A 842 -5.71 -88.27 -62.81
N GLU A 843 -4.70 -89.00 -63.29
CA GLU A 843 -3.51 -89.36 -62.52
C GLU A 843 -2.69 -88.11 -62.17
N ALA A 844 -2.55 -87.15 -63.09
CA ALA A 844 -1.94 -85.85 -62.79
C ALA A 844 -2.78 -84.99 -61.83
N GLU A 845 -4.12 -84.98 -61.98
CA GLU A 845 -5.04 -84.31 -61.05
C GLU A 845 -4.98 -84.95 -59.65
N GLN A 846 -4.97 -86.28 -59.53
CA GLN A 846 -4.78 -86.98 -58.26
C GLN A 846 -3.40 -86.72 -57.66
N ALA A 847 -2.32 -86.78 -58.43
CA ALA A 847 -0.97 -86.46 -57.94
C ALA A 847 -0.86 -84.99 -57.45
N SER A 848 -1.59 -84.06 -58.06
CA SER A 848 -1.69 -82.67 -57.57
C SER A 848 -2.49 -82.58 -56.26
N GLN A 849 -3.58 -83.35 -56.12
CA GLN A 849 -4.36 -83.43 -54.88
C GLN A 849 -3.60 -84.10 -53.74
N GLU A 850 -2.80 -85.14 -54.01
CA GLU A 850 -1.89 -85.76 -53.03
C GLU A 850 -0.79 -84.79 -52.60
N GLN A 851 -0.26 -83.97 -53.52
CA GLN A 851 0.68 -82.91 -53.17
C GLN A 851 0.02 -81.77 -52.36
N GLU A 852 -1.23 -81.39 -52.66
CA GLU A 852 -1.97 -80.44 -51.83
C GLU A 852 -2.30 -81.00 -50.45
N LEU A 853 -2.75 -82.25 -50.34
CA LEU A 853 -3.00 -82.92 -49.06
C LEU A 853 -1.71 -83.08 -48.25
N GLY A 854 -0.59 -83.43 -48.91
CA GLY A 854 0.73 -83.49 -48.29
C GLY A 854 1.30 -82.14 -47.87
N ARG A 855 0.87 -81.03 -48.48
CA ARG A 855 1.14 -79.66 -47.99
C ARG A 855 0.24 -79.33 -46.81
N ARG A 856 -1.08 -79.51 -46.94
CA ARG A 856 -2.06 -79.26 -45.86
C ARG A 856 -1.78 -80.08 -44.60
N ALA A 857 -1.23 -81.28 -44.73
CA ALA A 857 -0.76 -82.09 -43.60
C ALA A 857 0.37 -81.38 -42.85
N ARG A 858 1.40 -80.88 -43.55
CA ARG A 858 2.49 -80.10 -42.94
C ARG A 858 2.01 -78.75 -42.40
N ASP A 859 1.13 -78.06 -43.13
CA ASP A 859 0.50 -76.82 -42.66
C ASP A 859 -0.29 -77.06 -41.35
N LEU A 860 -0.80 -78.28 -41.12
CA LEU A 860 -1.49 -78.69 -39.89
C LEU A 860 -0.52 -79.16 -38.80
N GLU A 861 0.58 -79.84 -39.15
CA GLU A 861 1.66 -80.19 -38.21
C GLU A 861 2.38 -78.94 -37.68
N GLU A 862 2.71 -77.98 -38.55
CA GLU A 862 3.27 -76.67 -38.19
C GLU A 862 2.28 -75.85 -37.34
N ARG A 863 0.97 -75.94 -37.61
CA ARG A 863 -0.06 -75.31 -36.76
C ARG A 863 -0.27 -76.02 -35.43
N ALA A 864 -0.07 -77.33 -35.36
CA ALA A 864 -0.14 -78.09 -34.11
C ALA A 864 1.05 -77.70 -33.21
N ALA A 865 2.27 -77.70 -33.74
CA ALA A 865 3.45 -77.21 -33.03
C ALA A 865 3.29 -75.73 -32.61
N ALA A 866 2.81 -74.86 -33.49
CA ALA A 866 2.54 -73.45 -33.17
C ALA A 866 1.30 -73.23 -32.26
N LEU A 867 0.54 -74.27 -31.94
CA LEU A 867 -0.47 -74.28 -30.88
C LEU A 867 0.12 -74.79 -29.57
N GLU A 868 0.96 -75.82 -29.60
CA GLU A 868 1.71 -76.35 -28.45
C GLU A 868 2.65 -75.27 -27.88
N ASP A 869 3.44 -74.58 -28.73
CA ASP A 869 4.22 -73.38 -28.38
C ASP A 869 3.36 -72.28 -27.72
N ARG A 870 2.10 -72.15 -28.14
CA ARG A 870 1.17 -71.15 -27.61
C ARG A 870 0.54 -71.59 -26.30
N GLU A 871 0.25 -72.87 -26.12
CA GLU A 871 -0.25 -73.44 -24.87
C GLU A 871 0.83 -73.36 -23.79
N GLU A 872 2.09 -73.71 -24.10
CA GLU A 872 3.23 -73.44 -23.22
C GLU A 872 3.38 -71.94 -22.90
N ALA A 873 3.31 -71.07 -23.90
CA ALA A 873 3.39 -69.62 -23.67
C ALA A 873 2.19 -69.07 -22.88
N HIS A 874 1.01 -69.68 -22.98
CA HIS A 874 -0.17 -69.34 -22.17
C HIS A 874 -0.05 -69.85 -20.74
N GLU A 875 0.51 -71.04 -20.52
CA GLU A 875 0.76 -71.57 -19.17
C GLU A 875 1.87 -70.80 -18.46
N GLN A 876 2.98 -70.48 -19.15
CA GLN A 876 4.01 -69.58 -18.64
C GLN A 876 3.45 -68.19 -18.31
N ARG A 877 2.53 -67.65 -19.13
CA ARG A 877 1.80 -66.41 -18.82
C ARG A 877 0.86 -66.56 -17.63
N SER A 878 0.18 -67.70 -17.47
CA SER A 878 -0.69 -67.99 -16.33
C SER A 878 0.10 -68.03 -15.02
N GLN A 879 1.24 -68.74 -15.01
CA GLN A 879 2.18 -68.77 -13.88
C GLN A 879 2.75 -67.37 -13.58
N ALA A 880 3.12 -66.60 -14.61
CA ALA A 880 3.59 -65.23 -14.45
C ALA A 880 2.49 -64.25 -13.99
N LEU A 881 1.22 -64.51 -14.31
CA LEU A 881 0.06 -63.75 -13.80
C LEU A 881 -0.23 -64.09 -12.34
N ALA A 882 -0.25 -65.38 -11.97
CA ALA A 882 -0.40 -65.81 -10.57
C ALA A 882 0.71 -65.23 -9.67
N ALA A 883 1.97 -65.28 -10.11
CA ALA A 883 3.08 -64.64 -9.42
C ALA A 883 2.92 -63.10 -9.35
N ARG A 884 2.24 -62.48 -10.33
CA ARG A 884 1.87 -61.06 -10.30
C ARG A 884 0.71 -60.77 -9.35
N GLU A 885 -0.24 -61.68 -9.18
CA GLU A 885 -1.36 -61.57 -8.24
C GLU A 885 -0.87 -61.72 -6.78
N GLU A 886 0.08 -62.64 -6.52
CA GLU A 886 0.81 -62.70 -5.25
C GLU A 886 1.62 -61.42 -4.98
N GLN A 887 2.31 -60.87 -5.99
CA GLN A 887 3.00 -59.59 -5.87
C GLN A 887 2.03 -58.41 -5.68
N LEU A 888 0.89 -58.41 -6.36
CA LEU A 888 -0.13 -57.37 -6.25
C LEU A 888 -0.75 -57.39 -4.85
N THR A 889 -1.19 -58.54 -4.34
CA THR A 889 -1.72 -58.66 -2.97
C THR A 889 -0.66 -58.34 -1.90
N ALA A 890 0.63 -58.64 -2.13
CA ALA A 890 1.73 -58.16 -1.29
C ALA A 890 1.92 -56.64 -1.36
N THR A 891 1.73 -56.01 -2.54
CA THR A 891 1.73 -54.54 -2.64
C THR A 891 0.47 -53.90 -2.07
N GLU A 892 -0.70 -54.52 -2.18
CA GLU A 892 -1.97 -54.03 -1.62
C GLU A 892 -1.96 -54.08 -0.10
N THR A 893 -1.42 -55.12 0.50
CA THR A 893 -1.21 -55.20 1.96
C THR A 893 -0.16 -54.19 2.43
N SER A 894 0.96 -54.03 1.70
CA SER A 894 1.95 -52.98 1.98
C SER A 894 1.39 -51.56 1.79
N LEU A 895 0.53 -51.35 0.80
CA LEU A 895 -0.18 -50.10 0.56
C LEU A 895 -1.24 -49.86 1.64
N ALA A 896 -2.00 -50.85 2.08
CA ALA A 896 -2.96 -50.71 3.19
C ALA A 896 -2.26 -50.38 4.52
N GLU A 897 -1.08 -50.95 4.78
CA GLU A 897 -0.24 -50.52 5.91
C GLU A 897 0.26 -49.08 5.76
N ARG A 898 0.71 -48.70 4.55
CA ARG A 898 1.14 -47.32 4.27
C ARG A 898 -0.02 -46.33 4.37
N THR A 899 -1.22 -46.69 3.92
CA THR A 899 -2.44 -45.90 4.05
C THR A 899 -2.77 -45.70 5.52
N ARG A 900 -2.79 -46.76 6.35
CA ARG A 900 -2.99 -46.62 7.81
C ARG A 900 -1.93 -45.77 8.50
N LYS A 901 -0.66 -45.86 8.07
CA LYS A 901 0.42 -45.00 8.57
C LYS A 901 0.23 -43.54 8.14
N LEU A 902 -0.13 -43.30 6.88
CA LEU A 902 -0.46 -41.98 6.34
C LEU A 902 -1.75 -41.41 6.93
N GLU A 903 -2.73 -42.23 7.31
CA GLU A 903 -3.94 -41.83 8.03
C GLU A 903 -3.60 -41.38 9.46
N ALA A 904 -2.80 -42.16 10.19
CA ALA A 904 -2.30 -41.77 11.53
C ALA A 904 -1.37 -40.54 11.48
N GLU A 905 -0.54 -40.42 10.45
CA GLU A 905 0.27 -39.21 10.21
C GLU A 905 -0.61 -38.02 9.82
N GLN A 906 -1.65 -38.21 9.00
CA GLN A 906 -2.65 -37.17 8.71
C GLN A 906 -3.44 -36.75 9.94
N GLU A 907 -3.78 -37.67 10.85
CA GLU A 907 -4.43 -37.32 12.11
C GLU A 907 -3.49 -36.57 13.05
N SER A 908 -2.22 -36.99 13.18
CA SER A 908 -1.20 -36.24 13.92
C SER A 908 -0.93 -34.86 13.31
N VAL A 909 -0.95 -34.74 11.97
CA VAL A 909 -0.82 -33.45 11.27
C VAL A 909 -2.08 -32.60 11.42
N ARG A 910 -3.29 -33.17 11.40
CA ARG A 910 -4.54 -32.45 11.69
C ARG A 910 -4.60 -31.96 13.14
N GLU A 911 -4.08 -32.73 14.09
CA GLU A 911 -3.98 -32.33 15.50
C GLU A 911 -2.96 -31.21 15.69
N LYS A 912 -1.78 -31.31 15.06
CA LYS A 912 -0.78 -30.22 15.02
C LYS A 912 -1.27 -28.99 14.25
N LEU A 913 -2.06 -29.15 13.20
CA LEU A 913 -2.69 -28.03 12.51
C LEU A 913 -3.71 -27.36 13.43
N ARG A 914 -4.56 -28.10 14.14
CA ARG A 914 -5.48 -27.54 15.14
C ARG A 914 -4.75 -26.82 16.28
N SER A 915 -3.61 -27.33 16.77
CA SER A 915 -2.83 -26.62 17.79
C SER A 915 -2.19 -25.36 17.23
N LEU A 916 -1.59 -25.41 16.03
CA LEU A 916 -1.03 -24.24 15.35
C LEU A 916 -2.11 -23.23 14.92
N GLU A 917 -3.33 -23.67 14.63
CA GLU A 917 -4.50 -22.82 14.35
C GLU A 917 -5.03 -22.17 15.63
N ALA A 918 -4.99 -22.86 16.77
CA ALA A 918 -5.30 -22.26 18.07
C ALA A 918 -4.23 -21.25 18.49
N GLU A 919 -2.94 -21.59 18.42
CA GLU A 919 -1.81 -20.69 18.67
C GLU A 919 -1.82 -19.48 17.72
N ARG A 920 -2.19 -19.67 16.45
CA ARG A 920 -2.40 -18.56 15.51
C ARG A 920 -3.61 -17.72 15.87
N ALA A 921 -4.75 -18.32 16.24
CA ALA A 921 -5.92 -17.56 16.66
C ALA A 921 -5.67 -16.77 17.95
N GLU A 922 -4.86 -17.27 18.87
CA GLU A 922 -4.41 -16.55 20.07
C GLU A 922 -3.43 -15.43 19.71
N GLY A 923 -2.39 -15.72 18.91
CA GLY A 923 -1.49 -14.69 18.38
C GLY A 923 -2.17 -13.65 17.49
N GLU A 924 -3.27 -13.98 16.82
CA GLU A 924 -4.10 -13.05 16.04
C GLU A 924 -5.02 -12.21 16.92
N ARG A 925 -5.53 -12.76 18.04
CA ARG A 925 -6.23 -11.99 19.08
C ARG A 925 -5.28 -11.03 19.79
N GLU A 926 -4.07 -11.46 20.13
CA GLU A 926 -3.03 -10.59 20.67
C GLU A 926 -2.67 -9.49 19.67
N ARG A 927 -2.45 -9.83 18.39
CA ARG A 927 -2.21 -8.85 17.33
C ARG A 927 -3.42 -7.97 17.02
N ALA A 928 -4.65 -8.43 17.26
CA ALA A 928 -5.85 -7.60 17.18
C ALA A 928 -5.87 -6.60 18.33
N SER A 929 -5.70 -7.03 19.57
CA SER A 929 -5.62 -6.13 20.74
C SER A 929 -4.44 -5.15 20.64
N TRP A 930 -3.28 -5.58 20.14
CA TRP A 930 -2.16 -4.67 19.86
C TRP A 930 -2.46 -3.69 18.71
N ARG A 931 -3.22 -4.08 17.68
CA ARG A 931 -3.68 -3.14 16.64
C ARG A 931 -4.70 -2.17 17.20
N GLU A 932 -5.72 -2.62 17.93
CA GLU A 932 -6.71 -1.77 18.62
C GLU A 932 -6.02 -0.77 19.57
N GLN A 933 -5.02 -1.21 20.34
CA GLN A 933 -4.22 -0.33 21.21
C GLN A 933 -3.34 0.66 20.43
N MET A 934 -2.84 0.29 19.24
CA MET A 934 -2.04 1.18 18.39
C MET A 934 -2.93 2.16 17.61
N GLU A 935 -4.07 1.72 17.10
CA GLU A 935 -5.10 2.56 16.47
C GLU A 935 -5.68 3.56 17.48
N HIS A 936 -5.90 3.14 18.74
CA HIS A 936 -6.25 4.04 19.84
C HIS A 936 -5.16 5.10 20.06
N LYS A 937 -3.89 4.69 20.16
CA LYS A 937 -2.75 5.62 20.34
C LYS A 937 -2.51 6.53 19.13
N GLU A 938 -2.75 6.04 17.91
CA GLU A 938 -2.68 6.86 16.70
C GLU A 938 -3.84 7.85 16.63
N ALA A 939 -5.05 7.47 17.08
CA ALA A 939 -6.18 8.38 17.24
C ALA A 939 -5.95 9.43 18.36
N GLU A 940 -5.35 9.04 19.48
CA GLU A 940 -4.93 9.96 20.56
C GLU A 940 -3.86 10.94 20.06
N LEU A 941 -2.83 10.45 19.36
CA LEU A 941 -1.77 11.29 18.79
C LEU A 941 -2.29 12.17 17.65
N ALA A 942 -3.26 11.73 16.87
CA ALA A 942 -3.93 12.56 15.86
C ALA A 942 -4.82 13.63 16.52
N ALA A 943 -5.53 13.30 17.59
CA ALA A 943 -6.32 14.25 18.37
C ALA A 943 -5.43 15.30 19.06
N GLU A 944 -4.29 14.90 19.63
CA GLU A 944 -3.30 15.84 20.19
C GLU A 944 -2.64 16.71 19.11
N ARG A 945 -2.32 16.16 17.94
CA ARG A 945 -1.84 16.98 16.80
C ARG A 945 -2.89 18.01 16.39
N ALA A 946 -4.16 17.62 16.24
CA ALA A 946 -5.24 18.55 15.92
C ALA A 946 -5.48 19.60 17.02
N ARG A 947 -5.37 19.22 18.30
CA ARG A 947 -5.41 20.14 19.46
C ARG A 947 -4.25 21.14 19.41
N LEU A 948 -3.04 20.70 19.08
CA LEU A 948 -1.85 21.55 18.97
C LEU A 948 -1.89 22.46 17.72
N GLU A 949 -2.39 21.98 16.59
CA GLU A 949 -2.60 22.77 15.37
C GLU A 949 -3.67 23.85 15.57
N ALA A 950 -4.81 23.50 16.19
CA ALA A 950 -5.83 24.47 16.57
C ALA A 950 -5.28 25.54 17.53
N ARG A 951 -4.51 25.12 18.55
CA ARG A 951 -3.87 26.04 19.49
C ARG A 951 -2.77 26.90 18.86
N ALA A 952 -2.07 26.40 17.83
CA ALA A 952 -1.13 27.19 17.04
C ALA A 952 -1.87 28.26 16.23
N LEU A 953 -3.02 27.93 15.63
CA LEU A 953 -3.88 28.88 14.93
C LEU A 953 -4.41 29.97 15.89
N GLU A 954 -4.96 29.57 17.05
CA GLU A 954 -5.37 30.51 18.12
C GLU A 954 -4.23 31.45 18.54
N LEU A 955 -3.01 30.94 18.68
CA LEU A 955 -1.83 31.75 19.01
C LEU A 955 -1.42 32.69 17.88
N THR A 956 -1.55 32.29 16.60
CA THR A 956 -1.31 33.21 15.48
C THR A 956 -2.39 34.29 15.36
N ASP A 957 -3.66 33.97 15.60
CA ASP A 957 -4.74 34.97 15.61
C ASP A 957 -4.64 35.91 16.82
N SER A 958 -4.28 35.40 18.00
CA SER A 958 -3.99 36.24 19.18
C SER A 958 -2.76 37.13 18.96
N SER A 959 -1.70 36.61 18.34
CA SER A 959 -0.52 37.40 17.96
C SER A 959 -0.88 38.48 16.93
N ARG A 960 -1.71 38.15 15.95
CA ARG A 960 -2.24 39.11 14.97
C ARG A 960 -3.08 40.19 15.63
N GLN A 961 -4.01 39.84 16.52
CA GLN A 961 -4.79 40.81 17.30
C GLN A 961 -3.88 41.72 18.14
N ALA A 962 -2.82 41.17 18.76
CA ALA A 962 -1.84 41.97 19.48
C ALA A 962 -1.02 42.92 18.58
N VAL A 963 -0.77 42.57 17.32
CA VAL A 963 -0.17 43.47 16.31
C VAL A 963 -1.17 44.54 15.86
N GLU A 964 -2.43 44.18 15.64
CA GLU A 964 -3.50 45.12 15.25
C GLU A 964 -3.79 46.12 16.40
N GLU A 965 -3.79 45.69 17.67
CA GLU A 965 -3.89 46.58 18.84
C GLU A 965 -2.64 47.45 19.02
N ARG A 966 -1.43 46.94 18.77
CA ARG A 966 -0.21 47.79 18.75
C ARG A 966 -0.28 48.86 17.66
N ALA A 967 -0.83 48.55 16.49
CA ALA A 967 -1.05 49.53 15.43
C ALA A 967 -2.12 50.58 15.82
N ARG A 968 -3.21 50.18 16.49
CA ARG A 968 -4.22 51.09 17.05
C ARG A 968 -3.62 52.03 18.10
N LEU A 969 -2.82 51.51 19.03
CA LEU A 969 -2.12 52.30 20.03
C LEU A 969 -1.11 53.27 19.41
N GLY A 970 -0.40 52.84 18.35
CA GLY A 970 0.47 53.72 17.56
C GLY A 970 -0.29 54.89 16.93
N ALA A 971 -1.42 54.63 16.27
CA ALA A 971 -2.26 55.67 15.68
C ALA A 971 -2.84 56.64 16.74
N ILE A 972 -3.24 56.13 17.91
CA ILE A 972 -3.69 56.96 19.03
C ILE A 972 -2.54 57.82 19.57
N GLN A 973 -1.32 57.29 19.63
CA GLN A 973 -0.13 58.06 20.04
C GLN A 973 0.24 59.15 19.02
N GLU A 974 0.11 58.87 17.72
CA GLU A 974 0.25 59.88 16.66
C GLU A 974 -0.82 60.98 16.78
N GLU A 975 -2.10 60.62 16.95
CA GLU A 975 -3.19 61.59 17.22
C GLU A 975 -2.93 62.46 18.46
N LEU A 976 -2.46 61.87 19.55
CA LEU A 976 -2.13 62.60 20.78
C LEU A 976 -0.97 63.58 20.54
N SER A 977 0.08 63.18 19.82
CA SER A 977 1.19 64.08 19.46
C SER A 977 0.74 65.23 18.54
N GLY A 978 -0.19 64.98 17.61
CA GLY A 978 -0.79 66.02 16.78
C GLY A 978 -1.63 67.02 17.58
N ARG A 979 -2.39 66.53 18.57
CA ARG A 979 -3.14 67.39 19.50
C ARG A 979 -2.22 68.18 20.43
N GLU A 980 -1.10 67.61 20.86
CA GLU A 980 -0.09 68.31 21.66
C GLU A 980 0.52 69.48 20.88
N ILE A 981 0.87 69.28 19.61
CA ILE A 981 1.33 70.35 18.71
C ILE A 981 0.23 71.41 18.53
N GLU A 982 -1.03 71.01 18.34
CA GLU A 982 -2.14 71.97 18.22
C GLU A 982 -2.36 72.78 19.50
N ILE A 983 -2.16 72.18 20.68
CA ILE A 983 -2.20 72.88 21.98
C ILE A 983 -1.04 73.88 22.06
N GLN A 984 0.19 73.50 21.72
CA GLN A 984 1.34 74.42 21.70
C GLN A 984 1.13 75.60 20.74
N ASP A 985 0.54 75.37 19.56
CA ASP A 985 0.21 76.46 18.63
C ASP A 985 -0.97 77.32 19.12
N ARG A 986 -1.92 76.76 19.85
CA ARG A 986 -2.97 77.56 20.55
C ARG A 986 -2.37 78.40 21.67
N GLU A 987 -1.40 77.89 22.44
CA GLU A 987 -0.66 78.65 23.46
C GLU A 987 0.19 79.78 22.87
N ARG A 988 0.87 79.53 21.73
CA ARG A 988 1.56 80.58 20.95
C ARG A 988 0.57 81.66 20.46
N ASN A 989 -0.62 81.27 20.01
CA ASN A 989 -1.66 82.23 19.59
C ASN A 989 -2.30 82.99 20.77
N LEU A 990 -2.41 82.37 21.95
CA LEU A 990 -2.89 83.03 23.17
C LEU A 990 -1.88 84.06 23.67
N THR A 991 -0.61 83.69 23.79
CA THR A 991 0.46 84.61 24.20
C THR A 991 0.66 85.79 23.23
N LEU A 992 0.46 85.59 21.92
CA LEU A 992 0.38 86.69 20.95
C LEU A 992 -0.84 87.60 21.19
N ARG A 993 -2.01 87.05 21.52
CA ARG A 993 -3.21 87.83 21.86
C ARG A 993 -3.08 88.57 23.19
N GLU A 994 -2.39 88.01 24.18
CA GLU A 994 -2.04 88.70 25.42
C GLU A 994 -1.15 89.91 25.14
N GLN A 995 -0.15 89.76 24.25
CA GLN A 995 0.66 90.89 23.78
C GLN A 995 -0.18 91.94 23.03
N GLU A 996 -1.12 91.55 22.15
CA GLU A 996 -2.07 92.50 21.53
C GLU A 996 -2.93 93.23 22.58
N LEU A 997 -3.41 92.53 23.60
CA LEU A 997 -4.25 93.11 24.66
C LEU A 997 -3.44 94.10 25.50
N ILE A 998 -2.21 93.78 25.87
CA ILE A 998 -1.30 94.71 26.58
C ILE A 998 -1.06 95.99 25.76
N HIS A 999 -0.90 95.88 24.43
CA HIS A 999 -0.80 97.07 23.56
C HIS A 999 -2.13 97.86 23.50
N ARG A 1000 -3.29 97.18 23.47
CA ARG A 1000 -4.61 97.84 23.51
C ARG A 1000 -4.88 98.51 24.86
N GLU A 1001 -4.41 97.94 25.96
CA GLU A 1001 -4.48 98.55 27.30
C GLU A 1001 -3.60 99.82 27.37
N GLN A 1002 -2.40 99.79 26.79
CA GLN A 1002 -1.55 100.98 26.66
C GLN A 1002 -2.20 102.07 25.78
N ASP A 1003 -2.83 101.69 24.66
CA ASP A 1003 -3.63 102.60 23.82
C ASP A 1003 -4.82 103.21 24.57
N VAL A 1004 -5.51 102.43 25.42
CA VAL A 1004 -6.62 102.91 26.25
C VAL A 1004 -6.11 103.86 27.33
N LEU A 1005 -5.05 103.52 28.06
CA LEU A 1005 -4.41 104.41 29.04
C LEU A 1005 -3.93 105.72 28.41
N ALA A 1006 -3.38 105.68 27.19
CA ALA A 1006 -3.01 106.88 26.44
C ALA A 1006 -4.23 107.74 26.05
N ARG A 1007 -5.37 107.10 25.73
CA ARG A 1007 -6.64 107.81 25.46
C ARG A 1007 -7.25 108.39 26.73
N GLU A 1008 -7.23 107.69 27.85
CA GLU A 1008 -7.67 108.19 29.16
C GLU A 1008 -6.86 109.43 29.56
N GLN A 1009 -5.53 109.37 29.48
CA GLN A 1009 -4.66 110.54 29.69
C GLN A 1009 -4.93 111.70 28.71
N SER A 1010 -5.47 111.43 27.52
CA SER A 1010 -5.89 112.47 26.57
C SER A 1010 -7.26 113.07 26.92
N LEU A 1011 -8.17 112.26 27.49
CA LEU A 1011 -9.48 112.67 27.98
C LEU A 1011 -9.35 113.48 29.27
N ASP A 1012 -8.46 113.11 30.19
CA ASP A 1012 -8.17 113.88 31.41
C ASP A 1012 -7.62 115.27 31.06
N LYS A 1013 -6.72 115.36 30.08
CA LYS A 1013 -6.26 116.63 29.53
C LYS A 1013 -7.42 117.44 28.96
N ALA A 1014 -8.27 116.84 28.12
CA ALA A 1014 -9.44 117.50 27.56
C ALA A 1014 -10.46 117.96 28.63
N GLN A 1015 -10.63 117.20 29.71
CA GLN A 1015 -11.45 117.61 30.87
C GLN A 1015 -10.84 118.80 31.61
N SER A 1016 -9.52 118.78 31.84
CA SER A 1016 -8.81 119.91 32.46
C SER A 1016 -8.85 121.19 31.61
N GLU A 1017 -8.94 121.06 30.29
CA GLU A 1017 -9.19 122.18 29.36
C GLU A 1017 -10.66 122.64 29.31
N LEU A 1018 -11.61 121.77 29.65
CA LEU A 1018 -13.04 122.10 29.69
C LEU A 1018 -13.41 122.91 30.94
N GLU A 1019 -12.81 122.62 32.10
CA GLU A 1019 -13.04 123.39 33.33
C GLU A 1019 -12.93 124.92 33.16
N PRO A 1020 -11.81 125.50 32.66
CA PRO A 1020 -11.71 126.94 32.47
C PRO A 1020 -12.69 127.48 31.41
N ARG A 1021 -13.06 126.67 30.42
CA ARG A 1021 -14.07 127.05 29.40
C ARG A 1021 -15.48 127.11 30.00
N LEU A 1022 -15.82 126.19 30.92
CA LEU A 1022 -17.09 126.22 31.66
C LEU A 1022 -17.15 127.40 32.63
N ARG A 1023 -16.05 127.72 33.32
CA ARG A 1023 -15.94 128.94 34.16
C ARG A 1023 -16.14 130.21 33.32
N ALA A 1024 -15.45 130.32 32.18
CA ALA A 1024 -15.60 131.45 31.26
C ALA A 1024 -17.01 131.53 30.60
N LEU A 1025 -17.74 130.43 30.49
CA LEU A 1025 -19.15 130.43 30.08
C LEU A 1025 -20.06 130.96 31.20
N ALA A 1026 -19.87 130.52 32.45
CA ALA A 1026 -20.62 131.05 33.60
C ALA A 1026 -20.40 132.56 33.80
N GLU A 1027 -19.16 133.04 33.64
CA GLU A 1027 -18.83 134.48 33.63
C GLU A 1027 -19.57 135.24 32.51
N ARG A 1028 -19.70 134.65 31.32
CA ARG A 1028 -20.47 135.22 30.21
C ARG A 1028 -21.97 135.21 30.46
N GLU A 1029 -22.52 134.18 31.11
CA GLU A 1029 -23.93 134.15 31.53
C GLU A 1029 -24.24 135.20 32.59
N GLU A 1030 -23.35 135.44 33.55
CA GLU A 1030 -23.49 136.56 34.48
C GLU A 1030 -23.40 137.92 33.77
N ALA A 1031 -22.49 138.08 32.82
CA ALA A 1031 -22.37 139.30 32.02
C ALA A 1031 -23.64 139.54 31.18
N LEU A 1032 -24.23 138.48 30.61
CA LEU A 1032 -25.51 138.54 29.91
C LEU A 1032 -26.66 138.91 30.83
N LYS A 1033 -26.79 138.31 32.02
CA LYS A 1033 -27.82 138.68 33.01
C LYS A 1033 -27.72 140.17 33.39
N LYS A 1034 -26.51 140.67 33.67
CA LYS A 1034 -26.26 142.10 33.97
C LYS A 1034 -26.60 143.01 32.77
N ALA A 1035 -26.38 142.54 31.53
CA ALA A 1035 -26.79 143.25 30.32
C ALA A 1035 -28.32 143.22 30.09
N GLU A 1036 -29.00 142.12 30.40
CA GLU A 1036 -30.47 142.02 30.35
C GLU A 1036 -31.13 142.91 31.40
N GLU A 1037 -30.61 142.98 32.62
CA GLU A 1037 -31.04 143.92 33.67
C GLU A 1037 -30.90 145.37 33.20
N ALA A 1038 -29.76 145.73 32.57
CA ALA A 1038 -29.55 147.05 31.98
C ALA A 1038 -30.52 147.33 30.80
N LEU A 1039 -30.87 146.33 30.00
CA LEU A 1039 -31.89 146.45 28.95
C LEU A 1039 -33.31 146.57 29.51
N GLN A 1040 -33.62 145.91 30.63
CA GLN A 1040 -34.89 146.07 31.35
C GLN A 1040 -35.00 147.47 31.97
N ALA A 1041 -33.91 148.01 32.55
CA ALA A 1041 -33.83 149.39 33.01
C ALA A 1041 -34.09 150.38 31.85
N ARG A 1042 -33.39 150.23 30.72
CA ARG A 1042 -33.63 151.04 29.51
C ARG A 1042 -35.05 150.90 28.95
N ARG A 1043 -35.66 149.72 29.01
CA ARG A 1043 -37.08 149.52 28.63
C ARG A 1043 -38.04 150.24 29.58
N LYS A 1044 -37.69 150.37 30.86
CA LYS A 1044 -38.46 151.18 31.83
C LYS A 1044 -38.31 152.67 31.53
N GLU A 1045 -37.08 153.16 31.32
CA GLU A 1045 -36.81 154.53 30.87
C GLU A 1045 -37.55 154.87 29.57
N GLN A 1046 -37.58 153.95 28.60
CA GLN A 1046 -38.33 154.11 27.34
C GLN A 1046 -39.85 154.14 27.57
N LYS A 1047 -40.41 153.34 28.49
CA LYS A 1047 -41.83 153.43 28.86
C LYS A 1047 -42.14 154.79 29.52
N ASP A 1048 -41.27 155.25 30.41
CA ASP A 1048 -41.41 156.56 31.06
C ASP A 1048 -41.25 157.71 30.06
N ALA A 1049 -40.36 157.57 29.06
CA ALA A 1049 -40.20 158.51 27.96
C ALA A 1049 -41.42 158.51 27.03
N VAL A 1050 -42.01 157.35 26.71
CA VAL A 1050 -43.28 157.25 25.96
C VAL A 1050 -44.44 157.86 26.74
N ALA A 1051 -44.49 157.70 28.07
CA ALA A 1051 -45.48 158.37 28.92
C ALA A 1051 -45.31 159.91 28.91
N ARG A 1052 -44.06 160.40 28.99
CA ARG A 1052 -43.75 161.84 28.80
C ARG A 1052 -44.11 162.32 27.39
N LEU A 1053 -43.89 161.51 26.35
CA LEU A 1053 -44.30 161.83 24.97
C LEU A 1053 -45.82 161.83 24.81
N ALA A 1054 -46.57 161.02 25.54
CA ALA A 1054 -48.04 161.09 25.58
C ALA A 1054 -48.54 162.36 26.28
N GLN A 1055 -47.87 162.80 27.35
CA GLN A 1055 -48.10 164.11 27.99
C GLN A 1055 -47.75 165.27 27.03
N TYR A 1056 -46.63 165.19 26.31
CA TYR A 1056 -46.28 166.16 25.26
C TYR A 1056 -47.27 166.13 24.10
N ALA A 1057 -47.75 164.98 23.63
CA ALA A 1057 -48.72 164.89 22.54
C ALA A 1057 -50.08 165.48 22.93
N SER A 1058 -50.53 165.27 24.17
CA SER A 1058 -51.76 165.89 24.69
C SER A 1058 -51.61 167.39 24.99
N ARG A 1059 -50.39 167.85 25.35
CA ARG A 1059 -50.04 169.28 25.41
C ARG A 1059 -50.01 169.92 24.02
N ILE A 1060 -49.28 169.34 23.07
CA ILE A 1060 -49.17 169.77 21.67
C ILE A 1060 -50.54 169.78 20.98
N LYS A 1061 -51.47 168.90 21.34
CA LYS A 1061 -52.84 168.94 20.82
C LYS A 1061 -53.54 170.27 21.17
N ARG A 1062 -53.39 170.74 22.41
CA ARG A 1062 -53.90 172.05 22.87
C ARG A 1062 -53.07 173.23 22.33
N GLU A 1063 -51.74 173.14 22.36
CA GLU A 1063 -50.88 174.17 21.77
C GLU A 1063 -51.05 174.29 20.26
N LYS A 1064 -51.56 173.26 19.55
CA LYS A 1064 -51.98 173.35 18.14
C LYS A 1064 -53.33 174.04 17.97
N GLU A 1065 -54.31 173.77 18.85
CA GLU A 1065 -55.57 174.53 18.97
C GLU A 1065 -55.31 176.02 19.29
N GLU A 1066 -54.11 176.34 19.80
CA GLU A 1066 -53.60 177.68 20.10
C GLU A 1066 -52.76 178.29 18.97
N LEU A 1067 -51.82 177.53 18.37
CA LEU A 1067 -50.93 177.98 17.30
C LEU A 1067 -51.60 178.07 15.92
N GLU A 1068 -52.70 177.34 15.68
CA GLU A 1068 -53.57 177.61 14.52
C GLU A 1068 -54.22 179.00 14.60
N ARG A 1069 -54.21 179.65 15.78
CA ARG A 1069 -54.59 181.07 15.95
C ARG A 1069 -53.40 182.04 15.75
N GLN A 1070 -52.16 181.56 15.82
CA GLN A 1070 -50.94 182.41 15.85
C GLN A 1070 -50.04 182.33 14.61
N ARG A 1071 -50.11 181.30 13.77
CA ARG A 1071 -49.17 181.05 12.64
C ARG A 1071 -49.37 182.01 11.43
N LYS A 1072 -49.40 183.32 11.68
CA LYS A 1072 -49.93 184.36 10.77
C LYS A 1072 -49.11 185.67 10.78
N ALA A 1073 -47.82 185.66 11.17
CA ALA A 1073 -47.02 186.86 11.52
C ALA A 1073 -45.69 187.12 10.74
N LEU A 1074 -44.71 186.19 10.74
CA LEU A 1074 -43.44 186.13 9.93
C LEU A 1074 -42.22 187.07 10.21
N ALA A 1075 -41.02 186.45 10.30
CA ALA A 1075 -39.63 186.96 10.13
C ALA A 1075 -38.62 185.76 10.18
N GLY A 1076 -37.31 185.81 9.85
CA GLY A 1076 -36.50 186.81 9.13
C GLY A 1076 -34.96 186.75 9.38
N VAL A 1077 -34.14 186.66 8.31
CA VAL A 1077 -32.69 187.03 8.18
C VAL A 1077 -31.60 186.04 8.72
N THR A 1078 -30.30 186.43 8.77
CA THR A 1078 -29.07 185.65 8.41
C THR A 1078 -27.90 185.79 9.46
N GLU A 1079 -26.60 185.42 9.31
CA GLU A 1079 -25.64 184.95 8.25
C GLU A 1079 -24.36 184.30 8.96
N ALA A 1080 -23.18 183.89 8.43
CA ALA A 1080 -22.46 183.90 7.12
C ALA A 1080 -21.51 182.66 6.92
N ALA A 1081 -20.20 182.85 6.57
CA ALA A 1081 -19.44 181.91 5.69
C ALA A 1081 -17.90 182.14 5.64
N PRO A 1082 -17.10 181.47 4.76
CA PRO A 1082 -17.29 180.22 4.01
C PRO A 1082 -16.37 179.12 4.63
N SER A 1083 -15.55 178.25 4.02
CA SER A 1083 -15.15 177.81 2.65
C SER A 1083 -14.36 176.47 2.83
N THR A 1084 -13.94 175.60 1.90
CA THR A 1084 -14.22 175.15 0.49
C THR A 1084 -13.20 174.00 0.24
N ALA A 1085 -13.32 172.99 -0.63
CA ALA A 1085 -14.35 172.38 -1.49
C ALA A 1085 -13.62 171.22 -2.23
N ALA A 1086 -14.19 170.10 -2.69
CA ALA A 1086 -15.49 169.42 -2.57
C ALA A 1086 -15.23 167.91 -2.94
N ALA A 1087 -16.17 166.95 -3.08
CA ALA A 1087 -17.62 167.04 -3.21
C ALA A 1087 -18.36 165.76 -2.71
N GLU A 1088 -19.67 165.81 -2.93
CA GLU A 1088 -20.78 164.87 -2.69
C GLU A 1088 -20.88 163.74 -3.78
N PRO A 1089 -21.94 162.90 -3.80
CA PRO A 1089 -22.44 161.99 -2.74
C PRO A 1089 -22.84 160.59 -3.29
N GLY A 1090 -23.28 159.66 -2.42
CA GLY A 1090 -24.00 158.46 -2.88
C GLY A 1090 -24.35 157.44 -1.79
N THR A 1091 -25.52 156.80 -1.88
CA THR A 1091 -26.01 155.80 -0.91
C THR A 1091 -26.33 154.46 -1.56
N GLU A 1092 -25.76 153.37 -1.02
CA GLU A 1092 -26.23 151.99 -1.19
C GLU A 1092 -26.37 151.37 0.21
N LYS A 1093 -27.55 150.87 0.62
CA LYS A 1093 -28.26 149.60 0.30
C LYS A 1093 -27.76 148.37 1.11
N PRO A 1094 -28.65 147.44 1.51
CA PRO A 1094 -28.31 146.28 2.35
C PRO A 1094 -28.32 144.94 1.57
N ALA A 1095 -27.78 143.87 2.18
CA ALA A 1095 -28.40 142.52 2.30
C ALA A 1095 -27.39 141.44 2.77
N SER A 1096 -27.93 140.38 3.40
CA SER A 1096 -27.28 139.09 3.77
C SER A 1096 -26.06 139.15 4.73
N THR A 1097 -25.78 138.11 5.53
CA THR A 1097 -26.43 136.78 5.65
C THR A 1097 -26.84 136.52 7.09
#